data_AF-A0A813HBD7-F1
#
_entry.id   AF-A0A813HBD7-F1
#
_cell.length_a   1.000
_cell.length_b   1.000
_cell.length_c   1.000
_cell.angle_alpha   90.00
_cell.angle_beta   90.00
_cell.angle_gamma   90.00
#
_symmetry.space_group_name_H-M   'P 1'
#
loop_
_entity.id
_entity.type
_entity.pdbx_description
1 polymer ?
#
loop_
_entity_poly.entity_id
_entity_poly.type
_entity_poly.pdbx_seq_one_letter_code
_entity_poly.pdbx_strand_id
1 'polypeptide(L)'
;MRCDASDQNLDTIVRMNKLGMSTDMIAKALDISEGEVVGSLVKRRRAEGAAEENSTVNGVRGNDGEGDRREGDSEHEAEAVSSLVTRLLTDPLDLCCPILQSLLEDPVVAEDGNTYEREAIEGHLIVRQQSPMTNTAMGKQVQPNQGVKSQVVNYKEKTVSEIISVVPRIPSEEGAKLLRRAEDFIRPRLPDSGARTKLLQLLHLRAHLPTVLRGDAVKELLQMLVDGKDDQPLAALLGRFDALRIGSVMPSLDEKTIKRLHAVAREGSLAKTVGKVALDLELACRLAGRATDPQGAQELWQLMLQLSGAPEPGVWVEAAGVVLAALLSTLQAEETGVAAEVLEYAAIYLQDRGSHSARAQELLKTNLGLNCSADAASFPDLAKILLELACRQEDDKEAQQRLLFQAHAADPTNEAVRHCLVEVLSEVLGVEGKDQNEGLLLTMLFEEHQKVPERLLPKLQLEPAQLKQLKPTWLVVLAEQLAAANRSTEGACVAIAAAQAHEAAGNKEAAQQTYILAYGMDRSNKDASHGVVEMCSATTQRCSQLEAQNQQLRVQLASLAETVSRLDVQVRQQKGNLPVASSVEWDVSSLDVSQFVKGQSKESPRFNLASSGVEAWLKFYPKGDQAATAGKASLYVRVSTQTWIDCELFLDHRRKPVKRRATEGSYRHGYRNFGDTADKYDKVGIIVKQVELSGSGLKLLVS
;
A
#
# COMPACT_ATOMS: atom_id res chain seq x y z
N MET A 1 20.29 -25.23 68.71
CA MET A 1 18.91 -24.75 68.46
C MET A 1 18.75 -23.36 69.06
N ARG A 2 18.86 -22.35 68.19
CA ARG A 2 18.22 -21.04 68.20
C ARG A 2 18.71 -20.38 66.91
N CYS A 3 18.10 -20.76 65.79
CA CYS A 3 18.22 -19.98 64.56
C CYS A 3 17.22 -18.85 64.73
N ASP A 4 17.73 -17.63 64.93
CA ASP A 4 16.91 -16.44 65.10
C ASP A 4 16.06 -16.19 63.84
N ALA A 5 14.79 -15.85 64.04
CA ALA A 5 13.83 -15.56 62.98
C ALA A 5 14.27 -14.41 62.03
N SER A 6 15.32 -13.66 62.38
CA SER A 6 15.87 -12.56 61.57
C SER A 6 16.62 -13.03 60.32
N ASP A 7 17.24 -14.22 60.32
CA ASP A 7 18.05 -14.69 59.18
C ASP A 7 17.18 -15.28 58.05
N GLN A 8 16.00 -15.81 58.35
CA GLN A 8 15.05 -16.30 57.34
C GLN A 8 14.42 -15.15 56.53
N ASN A 9 14.20 -14.00 57.16
CA ASN A 9 13.69 -12.81 56.49
C ASN A 9 14.75 -12.20 55.56
N LEU A 10 16.04 -12.25 55.93
CA LEU A 10 17.13 -11.69 55.14
C LEU A 10 17.25 -12.34 53.76
N ASP A 11 17.25 -13.67 53.68
CA ASP A 11 17.40 -14.39 52.40
C ASP A 11 16.16 -14.22 51.50
N THR A 12 14.97 -14.14 52.12
CA THR A 12 13.70 -13.87 51.43
C THR A 12 13.66 -12.46 50.84
N ILE A 13 14.09 -11.45 51.61
CA ILE A 13 14.22 -10.05 51.15
C ILE A 13 15.18 -9.94 49.96
N VAL A 14 16.34 -10.59 50.04
CA VAL A 14 17.34 -10.60 48.95
C VAL A 14 16.79 -11.27 47.70
N ARG A 15 16.04 -12.37 47.84
CA ARG A 15 15.42 -13.07 46.71
C ARG A 15 14.33 -12.24 46.04
N MET A 16 13.44 -11.61 46.80
CA MET A 16 12.40 -10.73 46.27
C MET A 16 12.99 -9.50 45.55
N ASN A 17 14.07 -8.93 46.10
CA ASN A 17 14.78 -7.82 45.45
C ASN A 17 15.50 -8.26 44.16
N LYS A 18 16.09 -9.47 44.11
CA LYS A 18 16.68 -10.04 42.87
C LYS A 18 15.64 -10.31 41.78
N LEU A 19 14.39 -10.52 42.16
CA LEU A 19 13.25 -10.66 41.23
C LEU A 19 12.67 -9.31 40.78
N GLY A 20 13.30 -8.19 41.15
CA GLY A 20 12.93 -6.85 40.68
C GLY A 20 11.81 -6.17 41.47
N MET A 21 11.39 -6.72 42.62
CA MET A 21 10.38 -6.09 43.47
C MET A 21 10.95 -4.85 44.18
N SER A 22 10.16 -3.77 44.27
CA SER A 22 10.57 -2.56 44.98
C SER A 22 10.59 -2.78 46.50
N THR A 23 11.38 -1.96 47.21
CA THR A 23 11.53 -2.04 48.67
C THR A 23 10.21 -1.85 49.44
N ASP A 24 9.29 -1.02 48.93
CA ASP A 24 7.93 -0.83 49.46
C ASP A 24 7.07 -2.11 49.33
N MET A 25 7.15 -2.78 48.18
CA MET A 25 6.41 -4.03 47.95
C MET A 25 6.92 -5.17 48.83
N ILE A 26 8.24 -5.24 49.06
CA ILE A 26 8.86 -6.24 49.94
C ILE A 26 8.49 -5.97 51.40
N ALA A 27 8.52 -4.70 51.82
CA ALA A 27 8.10 -4.27 53.16
C ALA A 27 6.65 -4.66 53.45
N LYS A 28 5.73 -4.41 52.50
CA LYS A 28 4.31 -4.80 52.60
C LYS A 28 4.10 -6.31 52.59
N ALA A 29 4.86 -7.05 51.79
CA ALA A 29 4.71 -8.50 51.68
C ALA A 29 5.18 -9.27 52.94
N LEU A 30 6.11 -8.68 53.70
CA LEU A 30 6.71 -9.28 54.88
C LEU A 30 6.26 -8.61 56.20
N ASP A 31 5.37 -7.61 56.13
CA ASP A 31 4.88 -6.80 57.25
C ASP A 31 6.01 -6.22 58.12
N ILE A 32 7.02 -5.66 57.45
CA ILE A 32 8.19 -5.02 58.07
C ILE A 32 8.39 -3.61 57.54
N SER A 33 9.21 -2.81 58.22
CA SER A 33 9.49 -1.44 57.78
C SER A 33 10.40 -1.42 56.54
N GLU A 34 10.23 -0.45 55.63
CA GLU A 34 11.15 -0.25 54.49
C GLU A 34 12.61 -0.07 54.95
N GLY A 35 12.82 0.55 56.12
CA GLY A 35 14.13 0.71 56.73
C GLY A 35 14.82 -0.62 57.07
N GLU A 36 14.07 -1.63 57.50
CA GLU A 36 14.59 -2.98 57.76
C GLU A 36 14.93 -3.74 56.49
N VAL A 37 14.15 -3.55 55.41
CA VAL A 37 14.43 -4.11 54.09
C VAL A 37 15.74 -3.56 53.56
N VAL A 38 15.92 -2.24 53.61
CA VAL A 38 17.16 -1.58 53.17
C VAL A 38 18.34 -1.99 54.06
N GLY A 39 18.16 -2.02 55.38
CA GLY A 39 19.19 -2.47 56.33
C GLY A 39 19.65 -3.90 56.06
N SER A 40 18.71 -4.79 55.74
CA SER A 40 18.98 -6.20 55.39
C SER A 40 19.76 -6.33 54.08
N LEU A 41 19.36 -5.59 53.03
CA LEU A 41 20.07 -5.58 51.75
C LEU A 41 21.49 -5.01 51.87
N VAL A 42 21.69 -4.00 52.73
CA VAL A 42 23.02 -3.43 53.02
C VAL A 42 23.89 -4.42 53.79
N LYS A 43 23.31 -5.14 54.77
CA LYS A 43 24.02 -6.16 55.56
C LYS A 43 24.50 -7.31 54.68
N ARG A 44 23.69 -7.75 53.70
CA ARG A 44 24.08 -8.75 52.70
C ARG A 44 25.18 -8.24 51.77
N ARG A 45 25.08 -7.00 51.28
CA ARG A 45 26.10 -6.39 50.40
C ARG A 45 27.47 -6.26 51.09
N ARG A 46 27.48 -6.03 52.41
CA ARG A 46 28.71 -6.04 53.22
C ARG A 46 29.28 -7.45 53.43
N ALA A 47 28.44 -8.47 53.57
CA ALA A 47 28.88 -9.87 53.70
C ALA A 47 29.37 -10.46 52.37
N GLU A 48 28.76 -10.10 51.24
CA GLU A 48 29.17 -10.52 49.90
C GLU A 48 30.50 -9.86 49.49
N GLY A 49 30.73 -8.60 49.90
CA GLY A 49 32.02 -7.92 49.73
C GLY A 49 33.18 -8.54 50.54
N ALA A 50 32.89 -9.26 51.63
CA ALA A 50 33.91 -9.94 52.44
C ALA A 50 34.21 -11.38 51.96
N ALA A 51 33.36 -11.96 51.10
CA ALA A 51 33.52 -13.32 50.58
C ALA A 51 34.35 -13.38 49.28
N GLU A 52 34.48 -12.26 48.55
CA GLU A 52 35.27 -12.18 47.30
C GLU A 52 36.80 -12.04 47.54
N GLU A 53 37.24 -11.73 48.76
CA GLU A 53 38.69 -11.64 49.08
C GLU A 53 39.34 -13.00 49.41
N ASN A 54 38.58 -14.11 49.47
CA ASN A 54 39.09 -15.38 50.00
C ASN A 54 39.10 -16.58 49.02
N SER A 55 39.03 -16.35 47.70
CA SER A 55 38.99 -17.46 46.70
C SER A 55 40.18 -17.58 45.76
N THR A 56 41.33 -16.97 46.05
CA THR A 56 42.57 -17.21 45.28
C THR A 56 43.82 -17.23 46.16
N VAL A 57 43.99 -18.24 47.01
CA VAL A 57 45.29 -18.92 47.24
C VAL A 57 45.00 -20.29 47.84
N ASN A 58 45.25 -21.36 47.08
CA ASN A 58 45.61 -22.64 47.69
C ASN A 58 46.49 -23.45 46.74
N GLY A 59 47.77 -23.56 47.10
CA GLY A 59 48.76 -24.35 46.37
C GLY A 59 50.19 -23.97 46.71
N VAL A 60 50.63 -24.18 47.94
CA VAL A 60 51.92 -24.79 48.35
C VAL A 60 52.00 -24.74 49.89
N ARG A 61 52.31 -25.91 50.46
CA ARG A 61 52.35 -26.24 51.89
C ARG A 61 53.72 -25.87 52.47
N GLY A 62 53.78 -25.26 53.64
CA GLY A 62 55.03 -25.14 54.41
C GLY A 62 54.99 -24.21 55.62
N ASN A 63 54.85 -24.83 56.80
CA ASN A 63 55.24 -24.39 58.14
C ASN A 63 54.65 -23.11 58.76
N ASP A 64 53.86 -23.34 59.81
CA ASP A 64 53.44 -22.37 60.81
C ASP A 64 54.65 -21.86 61.61
N GLY A 65 54.82 -20.54 61.59
CA GLY A 65 55.65 -19.78 62.52
C GLY A 65 54.96 -18.44 62.76
N GLU A 66 54.45 -18.25 63.97
CA GLU A 66 53.83 -17.02 64.46
C GLU A 66 54.69 -15.78 64.15
N GLY A 67 54.05 -14.75 63.60
CA GLY A 67 54.68 -13.49 63.27
C GLY A 67 53.63 -12.39 63.11
N ASP A 68 53.30 -11.77 64.24
CA ASP A 68 52.79 -10.41 64.43
C ASP A 68 53.07 -9.48 63.22
N ARG A 69 52.06 -9.19 62.39
CA ARG A 69 52.15 -8.17 61.32
C ARG A 69 51.50 -6.88 61.80
N ARG A 70 52.32 -5.83 61.80
CA ARG A 70 52.09 -4.51 62.39
C ARG A 70 51.22 -3.65 61.48
N GLU A 71 50.30 -2.90 62.07
CA GLU A 71 49.44 -1.90 61.40
C GLU A 71 50.25 -0.75 60.72
N GLY A 72 51.53 -0.57 61.06
CA GLY A 72 52.40 0.50 60.55
C GLY A 72 52.94 0.35 59.12
N ASP A 73 52.83 -0.83 58.48
CA ASP A 73 53.32 -1.00 57.09
C ASP A 73 52.35 -0.39 56.06
N SER A 74 51.05 -0.29 56.39
CA SER A 74 50.01 0.21 55.48
C SER A 74 50.03 1.73 55.26
N GLU A 75 50.40 2.50 56.30
CA GLU A 75 50.50 3.97 56.23
C GLU A 75 51.73 4.41 55.42
N HIS A 76 52.85 3.72 55.58
CA HIS A 76 54.07 4.00 54.81
C HIS A 76 53.93 3.69 53.31
N GLU A 77 53.18 2.64 52.96
CA GLU A 77 52.88 2.34 51.55
C GLU A 77 51.95 3.40 50.92
N ALA A 78 50.92 3.86 51.64
CA ALA A 78 50.01 4.90 51.15
C ALA A 78 50.73 6.24 50.91
N GLU A 79 51.64 6.62 51.82
CA GLU A 79 52.42 7.85 51.68
C GLU A 79 53.46 7.77 50.55
N ALA A 80 54.08 6.60 50.35
CA ALA A 80 54.95 6.35 49.21
C ALA A 80 54.20 6.44 47.87
N VAL A 81 52.97 5.92 47.79
CA VAL A 81 52.10 6.02 46.60
C VAL A 81 51.71 7.47 46.33
N SER A 82 51.35 8.24 47.36
CA SER A 82 50.99 9.66 47.23
C SER A 82 52.16 10.51 46.72
N SER A 83 53.36 10.29 47.27
CA SER A 83 54.60 10.95 46.82
C SER A 83 54.91 10.63 45.35
N LEU A 84 54.74 9.36 44.96
CA LEU A 84 54.94 8.91 43.58
C LEU A 84 53.95 9.55 42.60
N VAL A 85 52.67 9.60 42.93
CA VAL A 85 51.62 10.26 42.14
C VAL A 85 51.94 11.74 41.95
N THR A 86 52.31 12.43 43.04
CA THR A 86 52.65 13.86 43.00
C THR A 86 53.83 14.13 42.08
N ARG A 87 54.88 13.30 42.13
CA ARG A 87 56.04 13.41 41.23
C ARG A 87 55.65 13.24 39.75
N LEU A 88 54.81 12.27 39.43
CA LEU A 88 54.40 11.99 38.06
C LEU A 88 53.44 13.04 37.47
N LEU A 89 52.68 13.73 38.34
CA LEU A 89 51.81 14.84 37.97
C LEU A 89 52.53 16.18 37.84
N THR A 90 53.76 16.30 38.36
CA THR A 90 54.50 17.57 38.39
C THR A 90 55.52 17.65 37.25
N ASP A 91 55.54 18.78 36.56
CA ASP A 91 56.51 19.06 35.50
C ASP A 91 57.85 19.55 36.08
N PRO A 92 59.01 19.10 35.54
CA PRO A 92 60.31 19.62 35.94
C PRO A 92 60.47 21.06 35.48
N LEU A 93 60.80 21.96 36.42
CA LEU A 93 60.92 23.40 36.18
C LEU A 93 61.94 23.73 35.08
N ASP A 94 63.03 22.95 34.97
CA ASP A 94 64.09 23.15 33.98
C ASP A 94 63.64 22.89 32.53
N LEU A 95 62.49 22.24 32.34
CA LEU A 95 61.89 21.96 31.02
C LEU A 95 60.65 22.82 30.76
N CYS A 96 60.30 23.71 31.68
CA CYS A 96 59.16 24.60 31.56
C CYS A 96 59.57 25.96 30.98
N CYS A 97 58.69 26.57 30.19
CA CYS A 97 58.87 27.93 29.72
C CYS A 97 58.77 28.91 30.90
N PRO A 98 59.74 29.82 31.11
CA PRO A 98 59.66 30.79 32.20
C PRO A 98 58.45 31.75 32.10
N ILE A 99 57.92 31.97 30.90
CA ILE A 99 56.76 32.83 30.65
C ILE A 99 55.45 32.05 30.84
N LEU A 100 55.32 30.88 30.23
CA LEU A 100 54.07 30.10 30.23
C LEU A 100 53.91 29.19 31.46
N GLN A 101 55.01 28.90 32.17
CA GLN A 101 55.07 27.96 33.30
C GLN A 101 54.56 26.54 32.97
N SER A 102 54.65 26.16 31.69
CA SER A 102 54.30 24.84 31.16
C SER A 102 55.47 24.23 30.38
N LEU A 103 55.47 22.92 30.16
CA LEU A 103 56.48 22.24 29.34
C LEU A 103 56.64 22.92 27.96
N LEU A 104 57.89 23.06 27.51
CA LEU A 104 58.24 23.62 26.21
C LEU A 104 57.83 22.70 25.05
N GLU A 105 57.10 23.20 24.07
CA GLU A 105 56.72 22.48 22.84
C GLU A 105 57.64 22.85 21.67
N ASP A 106 57.90 24.14 21.44
CA ASP A 106 58.90 24.62 20.49
C ASP A 106 59.94 25.53 21.17
N PRO A 107 60.88 24.93 21.94
CA PRO A 107 61.86 25.69 22.69
C PRO A 107 62.81 26.46 21.78
N VAL A 108 62.96 27.76 22.05
CA VAL A 108 63.91 28.65 21.40
C VAL A 108 64.82 29.33 22.42
N VAL A 109 66.10 29.44 22.10
CA VAL A 109 67.07 30.23 22.85
C VAL A 109 67.00 31.67 22.36
N ALA A 110 66.81 32.61 23.27
CA ALA A 110 66.85 34.03 22.97
C ALA A 110 68.25 34.62 23.29
N GLU A 111 68.50 35.89 22.93
CA GLU A 111 69.84 36.51 23.07
C GLU A 111 70.36 36.58 24.52
N ASP A 112 69.46 36.47 25.50
CA ASP A 112 69.80 36.39 26.93
C ASP A 112 70.33 35.02 27.36
N GLY A 113 70.38 34.04 26.44
CA GLY A 113 70.85 32.68 26.67
C GLY A 113 69.81 31.76 27.32
N ASN A 114 68.60 32.27 27.62
CA ASN A 114 67.52 31.49 28.21
C ASN A 114 66.65 30.85 27.13
N THR A 115 66.00 29.73 27.49
CA THR A 115 65.09 29.02 26.59
C THR A 115 63.64 29.34 26.94
N TYR A 116 62.85 29.68 25.91
CA TYR A 116 61.43 30.02 26.03
C TYR A 116 60.62 29.27 24.98
N GLU A 117 59.30 29.26 25.14
CA GLU A 117 58.38 28.85 24.08
C GLU A 117 58.39 29.91 22.97
N ARG A 118 58.48 29.50 21.70
CA ARG A 118 58.61 30.41 20.57
C ARG A 118 57.55 31.50 20.58
N GLU A 119 56.29 31.10 20.66
CA GLU A 119 55.15 32.02 20.57
C GLU A 119 55.16 33.02 21.74
N ALA A 120 55.52 32.56 22.93
CA ALA A 120 55.54 33.37 24.13
C ALA A 120 56.62 34.45 24.08
N ILE A 121 57.84 34.10 23.65
CA ILE A 121 58.95 35.06 23.60
C ILE A 121 58.82 36.01 22.40
N GLU A 122 58.37 35.54 21.24
CA GLU A 122 58.13 36.40 20.09
C GLU A 122 57.03 37.44 20.41
N GLY A 123 55.95 37.01 21.07
CA GLY A 123 54.91 37.90 21.59
C GLY A 123 55.42 38.90 22.62
N HIS A 124 56.25 38.46 23.56
CA HIS A 124 56.88 39.33 24.56
C HIS A 124 57.73 40.42 23.90
N LEU A 125 58.60 40.05 22.95
CA LEU A 125 59.54 40.96 22.28
C LEU A 125 58.88 41.93 21.30
N ILE A 126 57.63 41.68 20.90
CA ILE A 126 56.81 42.67 20.18
C ILE A 126 56.39 43.80 21.11
N VAL A 127 56.02 43.49 22.36
CA VAL A 127 55.50 44.46 23.34
C VAL A 127 56.62 45.12 24.14
N ARG A 128 57.64 44.37 24.53
CA ARG A 128 58.79 44.81 25.33
C ARG A 128 60.07 44.13 24.86
N GLN A 129 61.02 44.91 24.33
CA GLN A 129 62.33 44.42 23.89
C GLN A 129 63.31 44.27 25.07
N GLN A 130 62.90 43.52 26.09
CA GLN A 130 63.70 43.22 27.28
C GLN A 130 63.55 41.73 27.60
N SER A 131 64.56 41.14 28.26
CA SER A 131 64.50 39.76 28.73
C SER A 131 63.41 39.60 29.79
N PRO A 132 62.50 38.62 29.64
CA PRO A 132 61.52 38.29 30.68
C PRO A 132 62.15 37.89 32.02
N MET A 133 63.40 37.37 32.01
CA MET A 133 64.08 36.84 33.19
C MET A 133 65.00 37.86 33.85
N THR A 134 65.77 38.61 33.06
CA THR A 134 66.78 39.56 33.59
C THR A 134 66.34 41.02 33.50
N ASN A 135 65.24 41.30 32.79
CA ASN A 135 64.74 42.65 32.53
C ASN A 135 65.75 43.57 31.79
N THR A 136 66.76 42.99 31.15
CA THR A 136 67.78 43.71 30.36
C THR A 136 67.34 43.83 28.91
N ALA A 137 67.70 44.92 28.23
CA ALA A 137 67.38 45.09 26.80
C ALA A 137 67.98 43.95 25.96
N MET A 138 67.18 43.39 25.04
CA MET A 138 67.60 42.32 24.13
C MET A 138 66.95 42.45 22.75
N GLY A 139 67.60 41.90 21.72
CA GLY A 139 67.07 41.88 20.36
C GLY A 139 65.96 40.85 20.17
N LYS A 140 65.45 40.81 18.93
CA LYS A 140 64.33 39.93 18.53
C LYS A 140 64.75 38.57 18.00
N GLN A 141 66.05 38.28 17.95
CA GLN A 141 66.53 37.03 17.38
C GLN A 141 66.34 35.87 18.36
N VAL A 142 65.73 34.79 17.87
CA VAL A 142 65.54 33.55 18.62
C VAL A 142 66.01 32.36 17.78
N GLN A 143 66.72 31.42 18.38
CA GLN A 143 67.28 30.25 17.72
C GLN A 143 66.65 28.95 18.27
N PRO A 144 66.21 28.00 17.42
CA PRO A 144 65.63 26.74 17.89
C PRO A 144 66.58 25.95 18.80
N ASN A 145 66.09 25.55 19.99
CA ASN A 145 66.84 24.71 20.93
C ASN A 145 66.45 23.22 20.77
N GLN A 146 67.04 22.56 19.78
CA GLN A 146 66.76 21.14 19.51
C GLN A 146 67.17 20.20 20.66
N GLY A 147 68.16 20.61 21.46
CA GLY A 147 68.61 19.85 22.64
C GLY A 147 67.53 19.77 23.71
N VAL A 148 66.98 20.92 24.12
CA VAL A 148 65.88 20.99 25.09
C VAL A 148 64.61 20.34 24.53
N LYS A 149 64.33 20.52 23.22
CA LYS A 149 63.20 19.85 22.56
C LYS A 149 63.29 18.32 22.72
N SER A 150 64.48 17.76 22.48
CA SER A 150 64.73 16.32 22.63
C SER A 150 64.60 15.86 24.08
N GLN A 151 65.03 16.68 25.05
CA GLN A 151 64.88 16.39 26.48
C GLN A 151 63.42 16.36 26.92
N VAL A 152 62.60 17.33 26.48
CA VAL A 152 61.15 17.36 26.78
C VAL A 152 60.45 16.13 26.20
N VAL A 153 60.74 15.77 24.95
CA VAL A 153 60.16 14.58 24.31
C VAL A 153 60.54 13.31 25.08
N ASN A 154 61.81 13.16 25.46
CA ASN A 154 62.28 12.01 26.24
C ASN A 154 61.65 11.97 27.64
N TYR A 155 61.48 13.13 28.30
CA TYR A 155 60.75 13.23 29.56
C TYR A 155 59.30 12.75 29.40
N LYS A 156 58.55 13.28 28.43
CA LYS A 156 57.17 12.86 28.13
C LYS A 156 57.09 11.34 27.89
N GLU A 157 58.00 10.78 27.11
CA GLU A 157 58.03 9.33 26.82
C GLU A 157 58.32 8.46 28.06
N LYS A 158 59.29 8.88 28.89
CA LYS A 158 59.63 8.18 30.13
C LYS A 158 58.50 8.24 31.14
N THR A 159 57.90 9.41 31.33
CA THR A 159 56.76 9.60 32.24
C THR A 159 55.57 8.74 31.82
N VAL A 160 55.24 8.66 30.52
CA VAL A 160 54.17 7.78 30.02
C VAL A 160 54.47 6.30 30.32
N SER A 161 55.68 5.82 30.02
CA SER A 161 56.06 4.43 30.29
C SER A 161 56.04 4.11 31.78
N GLU A 162 56.46 5.06 32.62
CA GLU A 162 56.40 4.93 34.07
C GLU A 162 54.95 4.85 34.55
N ILE A 163 54.08 5.76 34.11
CA ILE A 163 52.64 5.76 34.42
C ILE A 163 51.99 4.42 34.06
N ILE A 164 52.25 3.87 32.87
CA ILE A 164 51.71 2.57 32.43
C ILE A 164 52.07 1.44 33.40
N SER A 165 53.30 1.44 33.93
CA SER A 165 53.77 0.39 34.85
C SER A 165 53.25 0.52 36.28
N VAL A 166 52.97 1.75 36.72
CA VAL A 166 52.59 2.04 38.11
C VAL A 166 51.07 2.03 38.30
N VAL A 167 50.28 2.49 37.34
CA VAL A 167 48.80 2.62 37.44
C VAL A 167 48.09 1.35 37.95
N PRO A 168 48.46 0.11 37.56
CA PRO A 168 47.81 -1.10 38.08
C PRO A 168 47.89 -1.27 39.61
N ARG A 169 48.79 -0.55 40.29
CA ARG A 169 49.03 -0.61 41.74
C ARG A 169 48.48 0.60 42.50
N ILE A 170 47.87 1.56 41.80
CA ILE A 170 47.39 2.84 42.37
C ILE A 170 45.87 2.81 42.51
N PRO A 171 45.30 3.46 43.54
CA PRO A 171 43.86 3.68 43.66
C PRO A 171 43.24 4.29 42.40
N SER A 172 41.98 3.94 42.10
CA SER A 172 41.38 4.22 40.79
C SER A 172 41.23 5.71 40.46
N GLU A 173 41.09 6.58 41.46
CA GLU A 173 40.94 8.02 41.25
C GLU A 173 42.27 8.69 40.85
N GLU A 174 43.35 8.40 41.58
CA GLU A 174 44.70 8.91 41.27
C GLU A 174 45.24 8.28 39.98
N GLY A 175 44.99 6.99 39.77
CA GLY A 175 45.30 6.32 38.51
C GLY A 175 44.65 6.98 37.30
N ALA A 176 43.39 7.44 37.44
CA ALA A 176 42.70 8.15 36.36
C ALA A 176 43.36 9.51 36.02
N LYS A 177 43.83 10.26 37.02
CA LYS A 177 44.55 11.53 36.80
C LYS A 177 45.88 11.30 36.06
N LEU A 178 46.63 10.28 36.48
CA LEU A 178 47.89 9.91 35.82
C LEU A 178 47.66 9.47 34.37
N LEU A 179 46.65 8.64 34.11
CA LEU A 179 46.34 8.20 32.74
C LEU A 179 45.93 9.36 31.83
N ARG A 180 45.13 10.33 32.32
CA ARG A 180 44.79 11.53 31.54
C ARG A 180 46.04 12.31 31.13
N ARG A 181 46.95 12.56 32.07
CA ARG A 181 48.22 13.24 31.78
C ARG A 181 49.08 12.48 30.78
N ALA A 182 49.13 11.14 30.88
CA ALA A 182 49.84 10.32 29.91
C ALA A 182 49.19 10.38 28.51
N GLU A 183 47.86 10.41 28.43
CA GLU A 183 47.12 10.61 27.18
C GLU A 183 47.44 11.98 26.56
N ASP A 184 47.46 13.06 27.34
CA ASP A 184 47.77 14.41 26.86
C ASP A 184 49.18 14.50 26.25
N PHE A 185 50.14 13.72 26.76
CA PHE A 185 51.49 13.63 26.20
C PHE A 185 51.58 12.82 24.91
N ILE A 186 50.67 11.86 24.70
CA ILE A 186 50.70 10.94 23.55
C ILE A 186 49.83 11.43 22.40
N ARG A 187 48.64 12.00 22.67
CA ARG A 187 47.66 12.43 21.67
C ARG A 187 48.24 13.35 20.59
N PRO A 188 49.07 14.38 20.90
CA PRO A 188 49.67 15.24 19.89
C PRO A 188 50.63 14.53 18.92
N ARG A 189 51.08 13.31 19.25
CA ARG A 189 52.02 12.53 18.41
C ARG A 189 51.32 11.60 17.44
N LEU A 190 50.00 11.47 17.50
CA LEU A 190 49.26 10.70 16.51
C LEU A 190 49.41 11.36 15.12
N PRO A 191 49.58 10.57 14.04
CA PRO A 191 49.29 9.14 13.91
C PRO A 191 50.49 8.19 14.09
N ASP A 192 51.58 8.59 14.75
CA ASP A 192 52.77 7.74 14.95
C ASP A 192 52.42 6.35 15.51
N SER A 193 53.03 5.29 14.96
CA SER A 193 52.69 3.90 15.30
C SER A 193 53.07 3.54 16.75
N GLY A 194 54.17 4.09 17.26
CA GLY A 194 54.59 3.95 18.65
C GLY A 194 53.64 4.66 19.60
N ALA A 195 53.26 5.90 19.27
CA ALA A 195 52.26 6.67 20.01
C ALA A 195 50.89 5.97 20.04
N ARG A 196 50.44 5.44 18.89
CA ARG A 196 49.18 4.66 18.79
C ARG A 196 49.20 3.43 19.70
N THR A 197 50.31 2.70 19.73
CA THR A 197 50.45 1.50 20.58
C THR A 197 50.39 1.86 22.08
N LYS A 198 51.09 2.92 22.49
CA LYS A 198 51.03 3.42 23.88
C LYS A 198 49.64 3.91 24.25
N LEU A 199 48.95 4.62 23.34
CA LEU A 199 47.58 5.07 23.58
C LEU A 199 46.62 3.90 23.77
N LEU A 200 46.72 2.84 22.96
CA LEU A 200 45.92 1.62 23.15
C LEU A 200 46.15 1.00 24.54
N GLN A 201 47.39 0.96 25.02
CA GLN A 201 47.70 0.48 26.38
C GLN A 201 47.08 1.37 27.47
N LEU A 202 47.18 2.70 27.33
CA LEU A 202 46.59 3.65 28.28
C LEU A 202 45.06 3.54 28.32
N LEU A 203 44.41 3.48 27.16
CA LEU A 203 42.96 3.29 27.05
C LEU A 203 42.53 1.95 27.62
N HIS A 204 43.32 0.89 27.42
CA HIS A 204 43.06 -0.42 28.03
C HIS A 204 43.08 -0.31 29.56
N LEU A 205 44.12 0.30 30.15
CA LEU A 205 44.18 0.51 31.61
C LEU A 205 42.99 1.35 32.10
N ARG A 206 42.63 2.42 31.39
CA ARG A 206 41.50 3.29 31.75
C ARG A 206 40.15 2.56 31.70
N ALA A 207 39.97 1.67 30.72
CA ALA A 207 38.77 0.86 30.59
C ALA A 207 38.57 -0.13 31.76
N HIS A 208 39.65 -0.53 32.43
CA HIS A 208 39.59 -1.41 33.60
C HIS A 208 39.30 -0.66 34.91
N LEU A 209 39.60 0.64 34.97
CA LEU A 209 39.32 1.44 36.16
C LEU A 209 37.81 1.69 36.32
N PRO A 210 37.23 1.54 37.53
CA PRO A 210 35.83 1.86 37.85
C PRO A 210 35.60 3.37 37.95
N THR A 211 35.78 4.07 36.82
CA THR A 211 35.59 5.52 36.73
C THR A 211 34.36 5.86 35.90
N VAL A 212 33.82 7.07 36.11
CA VAL A 212 32.64 7.58 35.37
C VAL A 212 32.88 7.64 33.86
N LEU A 213 34.13 7.88 33.44
CA LEU A 213 34.52 7.99 32.02
C LEU A 213 35.00 6.66 31.41
N ARG A 214 34.75 5.53 32.07
CA ARG A 214 35.09 4.21 31.53
C ARG A 214 34.48 3.99 30.15
N GLY A 215 33.23 4.42 29.94
CA GLY A 215 32.51 4.25 28.68
C GLY A 215 33.24 4.90 27.50
N ASP A 216 33.75 6.11 27.68
CA ASP A 216 34.50 6.84 26.64
C ASP A 216 35.82 6.14 26.30
N ALA A 217 36.50 5.59 27.30
CA ALA A 217 37.71 4.79 27.11
C ALA A 217 37.44 3.54 26.25
N VAL A 218 36.38 2.80 26.59
CA VAL A 218 35.97 1.60 25.86
C VAL A 218 35.56 1.97 24.43
N LYS A 219 34.80 3.05 24.26
CA LYS A 219 34.38 3.55 22.94
C LYS A 219 35.56 3.83 22.03
N GLU A 220 36.50 4.65 22.49
CA GLU A 220 37.67 5.06 21.72
C GLU A 220 38.58 3.86 21.40
N LEU A 221 38.76 2.97 22.38
CA LEU A 221 39.53 1.74 22.22
C LEU A 221 38.94 0.82 21.15
N LEU A 222 37.61 0.62 21.14
CA LEU A 222 36.93 -0.16 20.09
C LEU A 222 37.12 0.49 18.72
N GLN A 223 36.92 1.80 18.59
CA GLN A 223 37.08 2.51 17.32
C GLN A 223 38.51 2.42 16.77
N MET A 224 39.52 2.56 17.64
CA MET A 224 40.93 2.44 17.22
C MET A 224 41.32 1.02 16.78
N LEU A 225 40.64 -0.01 17.29
CA LEU A 225 40.92 -1.41 16.95
C LEU A 225 40.15 -1.89 15.71
N VAL A 226 38.99 -1.30 15.42
CA VAL A 226 38.20 -1.61 14.20
C VAL A 226 38.99 -1.32 12.92
N ASP A 227 39.84 -0.30 12.92
CA ASP A 227 40.70 0.03 11.78
C ASP A 227 41.99 -0.83 11.74
N GLY A 228 42.14 -1.80 12.63
CA GLY A 228 43.25 -2.76 12.65
C GLY A 228 43.11 -3.85 11.60
N LYS A 229 44.24 -4.44 11.19
CA LYS A 229 44.26 -5.62 10.30
C LYS A 229 44.08 -6.95 11.06
N ASP A 230 44.27 -6.94 12.37
CA ASP A 230 44.24 -8.13 13.22
C ASP A 230 42.99 -8.09 14.12
N ASP A 231 42.21 -9.16 14.06
CA ASP A 231 40.97 -9.30 14.82
C ASP A 231 41.19 -9.92 16.23
N GLN A 232 42.38 -10.45 16.53
CA GLN A 232 42.72 -11.02 17.84
C GLN A 232 42.49 -10.03 19.02
N PRO A 233 42.94 -8.76 18.96
CA PRO A 233 42.73 -7.82 20.05
C PRO A 233 41.24 -7.50 20.26
N LEU A 234 40.48 -7.44 19.16
CA LEU A 234 39.05 -7.17 19.20
C LEU A 234 38.28 -8.35 19.81
N ALA A 235 38.62 -9.58 19.40
CA ALA A 235 38.07 -10.80 19.96
C ALA A 235 38.36 -10.94 21.47
N ALA A 236 39.57 -10.60 21.92
CA ALA A 236 39.93 -10.62 23.33
C ALA A 236 39.10 -9.65 24.19
N LEU A 237 38.78 -8.46 23.66
CA LEU A 237 37.92 -7.50 24.33
C LEU A 237 36.47 -7.95 24.38
N LEU A 238 35.97 -8.50 23.28
CA LEU A 238 34.62 -9.09 23.21
C LEU A 238 34.48 -10.27 24.17
N GLY A 239 35.55 -11.03 24.44
CA GLY A 239 35.61 -12.04 25.51
C GLY A 239 35.33 -11.50 26.91
N ARG A 240 35.43 -10.19 27.11
CA ARG A 240 35.22 -9.50 28.39
C ARG A 240 34.05 -8.52 28.33
N PHE A 241 33.05 -8.83 27.50
CA PHE A 241 31.89 -7.98 27.21
C PHE A 241 31.23 -7.39 28.46
N ASP A 242 30.89 -8.24 29.43
CA ASP A 242 30.19 -7.83 30.65
C ASP A 242 31.09 -7.03 31.60
N ALA A 243 32.35 -7.48 31.76
CA ALA A 243 33.33 -6.83 32.62
C ALA A 243 33.62 -5.39 32.17
N LEU A 244 33.69 -5.16 30.86
CA LEU A 244 33.92 -3.84 30.25
C LEU A 244 32.63 -3.06 30.00
N ARG A 245 31.46 -3.63 30.31
CA ARG A 245 30.12 -3.04 30.05
C ARG A 245 29.95 -2.56 28.61
N ILE A 246 30.45 -3.33 27.64
CA ILE A 246 30.42 -2.95 26.21
C ILE A 246 28.99 -2.64 25.75
N GLY A 247 28.00 -3.41 26.22
CA GLY A 247 26.58 -3.20 25.91
C GLY A 247 26.05 -1.78 26.20
N SER A 248 26.60 -1.09 27.23
CA SER A 248 26.19 0.29 27.55
C SER A 248 26.74 1.34 26.56
N VAL A 249 27.86 1.02 25.91
CA VAL A 249 28.56 1.92 24.98
C VAL A 249 28.06 1.73 23.55
N MET A 250 27.52 0.54 23.22
CA MET A 250 27.08 0.16 21.89
C MET A 250 26.17 1.18 21.18
N PRO A 251 25.15 1.78 21.81
CA PRO A 251 24.31 2.77 21.15
C PRO A 251 25.07 4.01 20.64
N SER A 252 26.22 4.33 21.25
CA SER A 252 27.06 5.47 20.90
C SER A 252 28.11 5.19 19.81
N LEU A 253 28.28 3.92 19.43
CA LEU A 253 29.21 3.49 18.38
C LEU A 253 28.62 3.74 16.98
N ASP A 254 29.49 3.92 16.01
CA ASP A 254 29.12 4.03 14.60
C ASP A 254 28.77 2.65 13.99
N GLU A 255 27.99 2.65 12.90
CA GLU A 255 27.51 1.43 12.26
C GLU A 255 28.65 0.55 11.71
N LYS A 256 29.71 1.16 11.16
CA LYS A 256 30.89 0.43 10.65
C LYS A 256 31.55 -0.37 11.78
N THR A 257 31.71 0.25 12.95
CA THR A 257 32.21 -0.42 14.16
C THR A 257 31.32 -1.58 14.58
N ILE A 258 30.00 -1.41 14.68
CA ILE A 258 29.07 -2.50 15.06
C ILE A 258 29.12 -3.66 14.06
N LYS A 259 29.14 -3.38 12.75
CA LYS A 259 29.27 -4.41 11.70
C LYS A 259 30.57 -5.21 11.85
N ARG A 260 31.69 -4.55 12.14
CA ARG A 260 32.98 -5.24 12.37
C ARG A 260 32.96 -6.08 13.65
N LEU A 261 32.42 -5.54 14.74
CA LEU A 261 32.30 -6.28 16.01
C LEU A 261 31.43 -7.53 15.86
N HIS A 262 30.31 -7.42 15.13
CA HIS A 262 29.44 -8.56 14.82
C HIS A 262 30.18 -9.64 14.00
N ALA A 263 30.91 -9.26 12.95
CA ALA A 263 31.68 -10.21 12.15
C ALA A 263 32.71 -10.99 12.98
N VAL A 264 33.49 -10.28 13.81
CA VAL A 264 34.51 -10.90 14.68
C VAL A 264 33.86 -11.78 15.77
N ALA A 265 32.72 -11.36 16.33
CA ALA A 265 31.99 -12.16 17.31
C ALA A 265 31.46 -13.49 16.74
N ARG A 266 31.19 -13.54 15.43
CA ARG A 266 30.71 -14.76 14.74
C ARG A 266 31.82 -15.72 14.36
N GLU A 267 32.96 -15.21 13.88
CA GLU A 267 34.10 -16.04 13.50
C GLU A 267 34.84 -16.62 14.72
N GLY A 268 34.73 -15.95 15.87
CA GLY A 268 35.35 -16.39 17.12
C GLY A 268 34.56 -17.46 17.90
N SER A 269 35.21 -18.04 18.92
CA SER A 269 34.63 -18.98 19.89
C SER A 269 33.56 -18.34 20.82
N LEU A 270 33.21 -17.08 20.58
CA LEU A 270 32.24 -16.28 21.34
C LEU A 270 30.77 -16.69 21.08
N ALA A 271 30.55 -17.72 20.27
CA ALA A 271 29.24 -18.13 19.76
C ALA A 271 28.15 -18.34 20.82
N LYS A 272 28.51 -18.58 22.09
CA LYS A 272 27.59 -18.84 23.22
C LYS A 272 27.54 -17.72 24.27
N THR A 273 28.13 -16.56 23.99
CA THR A 273 28.21 -15.47 24.98
C THR A 273 27.05 -14.47 24.85
N VAL A 274 26.61 -13.91 25.97
CA VAL A 274 25.57 -12.86 26.03
C VAL A 274 25.94 -11.66 25.14
N GLY A 275 27.23 -11.35 25.02
CA GLY A 275 27.73 -10.27 24.17
C GLY A 275 27.42 -10.46 22.68
N LYS A 276 27.41 -11.70 22.18
CA LYS A 276 27.04 -11.97 20.77
C LYS A 276 25.58 -11.62 20.51
N VAL A 277 24.66 -12.12 21.34
CA VAL A 277 23.22 -11.85 21.20
C VAL A 277 22.94 -10.35 21.27
N ALA A 278 23.63 -9.62 22.17
CA ALA A 278 23.52 -8.17 22.26
C ALA A 278 23.99 -7.45 20.98
N LEU A 279 25.10 -7.90 20.38
CA LEU A 279 25.60 -7.36 19.10
C LEU A 279 24.65 -7.65 17.94
N ASP A 280 24.14 -8.87 17.87
CA ASP A 280 23.17 -9.29 16.85
C ASP A 280 21.90 -8.41 16.94
N LEU A 281 21.40 -8.18 18.16
CA LEU A 281 20.22 -7.34 18.42
C LEU A 281 20.43 -5.87 18.07
N GLU A 282 21.57 -5.30 18.44
CA GLU A 282 21.88 -3.90 18.13
C GLU A 282 22.06 -3.68 16.63
N LEU A 283 22.73 -4.61 15.92
CA LEU A 283 22.84 -4.54 14.47
C LEU A 283 21.47 -4.67 13.81
N ALA A 284 20.64 -5.63 14.26
CA ALA A 284 19.28 -5.80 13.76
C ALA A 284 18.42 -4.54 13.97
N CYS A 285 18.46 -3.92 15.15
CA CYS A 285 17.72 -2.67 15.43
C CYS A 285 18.16 -1.52 14.51
N ARG A 286 19.46 -1.39 14.23
CA ARG A 286 19.99 -0.34 13.34
C ARG A 286 19.59 -0.54 11.88
N LEU A 287 19.65 -1.78 11.40
CA LEU A 287 19.19 -2.12 10.05
C LEU A 287 17.68 -1.97 9.93
N ALA A 288 16.91 -2.33 10.97
CA ALA A 288 15.46 -2.12 11.04
C ALA A 288 15.08 -0.63 10.96
N GLY A 289 15.83 0.26 11.61
CA GLY A 289 15.64 1.71 11.46
C GLY A 289 15.86 2.24 10.04
N ARG A 290 16.59 1.49 9.19
CA ARG A 290 16.86 1.81 7.78
C ARG A 290 16.03 0.97 6.81
N ALA A 291 15.12 0.14 7.31
CA ALA A 291 14.32 -0.78 6.49
C ALA A 291 13.30 -0.07 5.59
N THR A 292 13.15 1.26 5.70
CA THR A 292 12.42 2.07 4.71
C THR A 292 13.09 2.06 3.34
N ASP A 293 14.41 1.87 3.29
CA ASP A 293 15.16 1.80 2.04
C ASP A 293 15.25 0.33 1.58
N PRO A 294 15.07 0.02 0.27
CA PRO A 294 15.13 -1.35 -0.24
C PRO A 294 16.44 -2.07 0.09
N GLN A 295 17.56 -1.34 0.06
CA GLN A 295 18.87 -1.88 0.39
C GLN A 295 19.01 -2.18 1.89
N GLY A 296 18.45 -1.32 2.76
CA GLY A 296 18.41 -1.55 4.20
C GLY A 296 17.53 -2.74 4.58
N ALA A 297 16.38 -2.88 3.91
CA ALA A 297 15.50 -4.03 4.03
C ALA A 297 16.22 -5.33 3.64
N GLN A 298 16.93 -5.34 2.51
CA GLN A 298 17.71 -6.51 2.08
C GLN A 298 18.83 -6.88 3.05
N GLU A 299 19.59 -5.91 3.56
CA GLU A 299 20.64 -6.15 4.56
C GLU A 299 20.05 -6.74 5.86
N LEU A 300 18.92 -6.19 6.33
CA LEU A 300 18.20 -6.73 7.49
C LEU A 300 17.73 -8.17 7.25
N TRP A 301 17.15 -8.43 6.08
CA TRP A 301 16.64 -9.75 5.73
C TRP A 301 17.75 -10.81 5.68
N GLN A 302 18.88 -10.49 5.07
CA GLN A 302 20.05 -11.38 5.04
C GLN A 302 20.57 -11.67 6.46
N LEU A 303 20.60 -10.67 7.34
CA LEU A 303 20.97 -10.87 8.73
C LEU A 303 19.98 -11.80 9.45
N MET A 304 18.67 -11.59 9.26
CA MET A 304 17.63 -12.43 9.88
C MET A 304 17.75 -13.89 9.44
N LEU A 305 17.92 -14.16 8.13
CA LEU A 305 18.13 -15.52 7.62
C LEU A 305 19.38 -16.19 8.22
N GLN A 306 20.46 -15.42 8.38
CA GLN A 306 21.69 -15.93 8.99
C GLN A 306 21.57 -16.19 10.50
N LEU A 307 20.65 -15.51 11.18
CA LEU A 307 20.40 -15.69 12.62
C LEU A 307 19.35 -16.76 12.89
N SER A 308 18.32 -16.89 12.05
CA SER A 308 17.30 -17.93 12.16
C SER A 308 17.86 -19.34 11.87
N GLY A 309 18.93 -19.45 11.09
CA GLY A 309 19.65 -20.72 10.87
C GLY A 309 20.65 -21.11 11.97
N ALA A 310 20.77 -20.33 13.04
CA ALA A 310 21.69 -20.60 14.14
C ALA A 310 21.18 -21.73 15.06
N PRO A 311 22.06 -22.42 15.83
CA PRO A 311 21.68 -23.54 16.69
C PRO A 311 20.71 -23.20 17.84
N GLU A 312 20.51 -21.91 18.15
CA GLU A 312 19.46 -21.43 19.08
C GLU A 312 18.58 -20.38 18.36
N PRO A 313 17.68 -20.84 17.48
CA PRO A 313 17.01 -19.95 16.53
C PRO A 313 15.80 -19.22 17.12
N GLY A 314 15.35 -19.58 18.34
CA GLY A 314 14.03 -19.25 18.88
C GLY A 314 13.53 -17.82 18.65
N VAL A 315 14.20 -16.82 19.21
CA VAL A 315 13.78 -15.41 19.07
C VAL A 315 14.03 -14.86 17.66
N TRP A 316 15.02 -15.41 16.96
CA TRP A 316 15.43 -14.95 15.63
C TRP A 316 14.52 -15.47 14.51
N VAL A 317 13.90 -16.64 14.68
CA VAL A 317 12.89 -17.18 13.78
C VAL A 317 11.62 -16.33 13.84
N GLU A 318 11.19 -15.97 15.05
CA GLU A 318 10.08 -15.03 15.24
C GLU A 318 10.40 -13.68 14.60
N ALA A 319 11.58 -13.10 14.90
CA ALA A 319 12.01 -11.82 14.32
C ALA A 319 12.12 -11.87 12.78
N ALA A 320 12.60 -12.97 12.21
CA ALA A 320 12.63 -13.18 10.77
C ALA A 320 11.22 -13.21 10.17
N GLY A 321 10.27 -13.88 10.83
CA GLY A 321 8.87 -13.91 10.42
C GLY A 321 8.22 -12.53 10.43
N VAL A 322 8.51 -11.73 11.46
CA VAL A 322 8.09 -10.32 11.57
C VAL A 322 8.63 -9.48 10.41
N VAL A 323 9.93 -9.61 10.12
CA VAL A 323 10.60 -8.87 9.03
C VAL A 323 10.02 -9.28 7.68
N LEU A 324 9.82 -10.58 7.44
CA LEU A 324 9.23 -11.09 6.20
C LEU A 324 7.81 -10.56 6.00
N ALA A 325 6.96 -10.63 7.03
CA ALA A 325 5.59 -10.13 6.97
C ALA A 325 5.53 -8.60 6.74
N ALA A 326 6.47 -7.85 7.30
CA ALA A 326 6.51 -6.39 7.14
C ALA A 326 7.04 -5.94 5.78
N LEU A 327 8.03 -6.66 5.23
CA LEU A 327 8.83 -6.20 4.10
C LEU A 327 8.66 -7.07 2.84
N LEU A 328 7.69 -7.99 2.79
CA LEU A 328 7.53 -8.93 1.66
C LEU A 328 7.49 -8.23 0.30
N SER A 329 6.69 -7.17 0.18
CA SER A 329 6.55 -6.39 -1.05
C SER A 329 7.85 -5.69 -1.47
N THR A 330 8.66 -5.26 -0.51
CA THR A 330 9.96 -4.60 -0.76
C THR A 330 11.10 -5.56 -1.03
N LEU A 331 11.05 -6.76 -0.43
CA LEU A 331 12.14 -7.74 -0.51
C LEU A 331 12.10 -8.54 -1.81
N GLN A 332 10.92 -8.78 -2.39
CA GLN A 332 10.74 -9.73 -3.49
C GLN A 332 11.46 -11.06 -3.23
N ALA A 333 11.46 -11.50 -1.96
CA ALA A 333 12.23 -12.66 -1.53
C ALA A 333 11.65 -13.94 -2.15
N GLU A 334 12.52 -14.82 -2.64
CA GLU A 334 12.12 -16.19 -3.03
C GLU A 334 11.80 -16.97 -1.75
N GLU A 335 10.53 -17.34 -1.57
CA GLU A 335 10.06 -17.97 -0.33
C GLU A 335 10.60 -19.42 -0.17
N THR A 336 11.04 -20.05 -1.26
CA THR A 336 11.51 -21.45 -1.33
C THR A 336 12.74 -21.74 -0.47
N GLY A 337 13.59 -20.75 -0.22
CA GLY A 337 14.81 -20.91 0.60
C GLY A 337 14.62 -20.64 2.10
N VAL A 338 13.42 -20.24 2.52
CA VAL A 338 13.12 -19.82 3.89
C VAL A 338 12.67 -21.01 4.74
N ALA A 339 13.10 -21.10 5.99
CA ALA A 339 12.66 -22.16 6.91
C ALA A 339 11.14 -22.13 7.14
N ALA A 340 10.51 -23.30 7.30
CA ALA A 340 9.06 -23.40 7.46
C ALA A 340 8.55 -22.64 8.70
N GLU A 341 9.30 -22.67 9.81
CA GLU A 341 8.90 -21.97 11.04
C GLU A 341 8.83 -20.45 10.82
N VAL A 342 9.75 -19.88 10.03
CA VAL A 342 9.75 -18.45 9.71
C VAL A 342 8.51 -18.06 8.91
N LEU A 343 8.10 -18.90 7.95
CA LEU A 343 6.89 -18.70 7.15
C LEU A 343 5.62 -18.81 8.01
N GLU A 344 5.59 -19.76 8.96
CA GLU A 344 4.47 -19.90 9.92
C GLU A 344 4.32 -18.62 10.76
N TYR A 345 5.41 -18.11 11.34
CA TYR A 345 5.37 -16.85 12.09
C TYR A 345 4.95 -15.67 11.20
N ALA A 346 5.42 -15.61 9.95
CA ALA A 346 5.02 -14.56 9.01
C ALA A 346 3.52 -14.64 8.67
N ALA A 347 2.97 -15.83 8.47
CA ALA A 347 1.54 -16.05 8.23
C ALA A 347 0.68 -15.61 9.42
N ILE A 348 1.08 -16.00 10.64
CA ILE A 348 0.42 -15.58 11.89
C ILE A 348 0.45 -14.05 12.01
N TYR A 349 1.60 -13.44 11.74
CA TYR A 349 1.78 -11.98 11.81
C TYR A 349 0.85 -11.23 10.84
N LEU A 350 0.74 -11.72 9.61
CA LEU A 350 -0.12 -11.12 8.59
C LEU A 350 -1.61 -11.24 8.92
N GLN A 351 -2.01 -12.26 9.68
CA GLN A 351 -3.40 -12.45 10.13
C GLN A 351 -3.81 -11.49 11.26
N ASP A 352 -2.91 -11.13 12.19
CA ASP A 352 -3.19 -10.20 13.31
C ASP A 352 -2.15 -9.06 13.43
N ARG A 353 -2.15 -8.13 12.47
CA ARG A 353 -1.16 -7.03 12.41
C ARG A 353 -1.11 -6.14 13.67
N GLY A 354 -2.21 -6.05 14.44
CA GLY A 354 -2.31 -5.16 15.60
C GLY A 354 -1.42 -5.59 16.76
N SER A 355 -1.60 -6.83 17.24
CA SER A 355 -0.80 -7.44 18.31
C SER A 355 0.69 -7.52 17.94
N HIS A 356 0.92 -7.78 16.66
CA HIS A 356 2.21 -8.08 16.09
C HIS A 356 3.08 -6.83 15.81
N SER A 357 2.47 -5.65 15.58
CA SER A 357 3.21 -4.37 15.52
C SER A 357 3.92 -4.06 16.85
N ALA A 358 3.26 -4.30 17.97
CA ALA A 358 3.85 -4.13 19.31
C ALA A 358 5.03 -5.09 19.53
N ARG A 359 4.92 -6.31 19.00
CA ARG A 359 6.00 -7.31 19.07
C ARG A 359 7.22 -6.92 18.23
N ALA A 360 7.01 -6.35 17.05
CA ALA A 360 8.09 -5.76 16.24
C ALA A 360 8.78 -4.61 16.99
N GLN A 361 8.01 -3.73 17.65
CA GLN A 361 8.54 -2.67 18.48
C GLN A 361 9.34 -3.20 19.68
N GLU A 362 8.93 -4.30 20.28
CA GLU A 362 9.64 -4.95 21.39
C GLU A 362 10.97 -5.56 20.94
N LEU A 363 10.98 -6.27 19.81
CA LEU A 363 12.14 -7.01 19.31
C LEU A 363 13.15 -6.13 18.57
N LEU A 364 12.68 -5.22 17.72
CA LEU A 364 13.51 -4.44 16.80
C LEU A 364 13.50 -2.93 17.09
N LYS A 365 12.81 -2.49 18.15
CA LYS A 365 12.64 -1.08 18.53
C LYS A 365 12.00 -0.21 17.44
N THR A 366 11.42 -0.82 16.41
CA THR A 366 10.78 -0.15 15.28
C THR A 366 9.56 -0.94 14.82
N ASN A 367 8.60 -0.24 14.22
CA ASN A 367 7.40 -0.85 13.64
C ASN A 367 7.58 -1.27 12.17
N LEU A 368 8.79 -1.16 11.60
CA LEU A 368 9.11 -1.49 10.19
C LEU A 368 8.15 -0.87 9.14
N GLY A 369 7.54 0.27 9.45
CA GLY A 369 6.59 0.95 8.54
C GLY A 369 5.21 0.28 8.43
N LEU A 370 4.89 -0.68 9.32
CA LEU A 370 3.58 -1.30 9.38
C LEU A 370 2.55 -0.31 9.92
N ASN A 371 1.70 0.19 9.01
CA ASN A 371 0.48 0.89 9.40
C ASN A 371 -0.58 -0.15 9.73
N CYS A 372 -1.13 -0.11 10.95
CA CYS A 372 -2.28 -0.91 11.39
C CYS A 372 -3.59 -0.47 10.71
N SER A 373 -3.61 -0.26 9.39
CA SER A 373 -4.87 -0.04 8.68
C SER A 373 -5.51 -1.40 8.44
N ALA A 374 -6.59 -1.66 9.16
CA ALA A 374 -7.38 -2.89 9.12
C ALA A 374 -8.16 -3.12 7.81
N ASP A 375 -8.02 -2.22 6.83
CA ASP A 375 -8.98 -2.09 5.71
C ASP A 375 -8.42 -2.51 4.36
N ALA A 376 -7.89 -3.74 4.25
CA ALA A 376 -7.74 -4.39 2.95
C ALA A 376 -8.47 -5.73 2.98
N ALA A 377 -9.56 -5.84 2.22
CA ALA A 377 -10.36 -7.07 2.10
C ALA A 377 -9.63 -8.22 1.37
N SER A 378 -8.40 -8.00 0.90
CA SER A 378 -7.55 -8.98 0.23
C SER A 378 -6.09 -8.76 0.62
N PHE A 379 -5.39 -9.85 0.95
CA PHE A 379 -4.00 -9.86 1.38
C PHE A 379 -3.19 -10.80 0.48
N PRO A 380 -2.75 -10.32 -0.71
CA PRO A 380 -2.02 -11.15 -1.67
C PRO A 380 -0.72 -11.73 -1.08
N ASP A 381 -0.08 -11.00 -0.18
CA ASP A 381 1.14 -11.42 0.51
C ASP A 381 0.91 -12.61 1.46
N LEU A 382 -0.23 -12.63 2.17
CA LEU A 382 -0.61 -13.74 3.03
C LEU A 382 -0.93 -15.00 2.20
N ALA A 383 -1.63 -14.83 1.08
CA ALA A 383 -1.97 -15.93 0.19
C ALA A 383 -0.72 -16.62 -0.39
N LYS A 384 0.32 -15.85 -0.75
CA LYS A 384 1.61 -16.39 -1.24
C LYS A 384 2.33 -17.23 -0.19
N ILE A 385 2.44 -16.73 1.04
CA ILE A 385 3.12 -17.45 2.13
C ILE A 385 2.37 -18.74 2.48
N LEU A 386 1.03 -18.68 2.57
CA LEU A 386 0.21 -19.86 2.85
C LEU A 386 0.26 -20.89 1.71
N LEU A 387 0.36 -20.44 0.46
CA LEU A 387 0.55 -21.33 -0.70
C LEU A 387 1.88 -22.08 -0.60
N GLU A 388 2.98 -21.38 -0.33
CA GLU A 388 4.30 -22.00 -0.17
C GLU A 388 4.32 -22.99 1.00
N LEU A 389 3.71 -22.64 2.14
CA LEU A 389 3.53 -23.57 3.26
C LEU A 389 2.71 -24.81 2.84
N ALA A 390 1.64 -24.63 2.08
CA ALA A 390 0.83 -25.74 1.58
C ALA A 390 1.59 -26.64 0.60
N CYS A 391 2.44 -26.07 -0.27
CA CYS A 391 3.29 -26.84 -1.17
C CYS A 391 4.29 -27.73 -0.42
N ARG A 392 4.74 -27.33 0.77
CA ARG A 392 5.65 -28.12 1.62
C ARG A 392 4.96 -29.24 2.39
N GLN A 393 3.63 -29.21 2.50
CA GLN A 393 2.84 -30.20 3.21
C GLN A 393 2.35 -31.31 2.26
N GLU A 394 3.26 -31.92 1.48
CA GLU A 394 2.89 -32.98 0.52
C GLU A 394 2.37 -34.25 1.22
N ASP A 395 2.89 -34.55 2.41
CA ASP A 395 2.57 -35.75 3.19
C ASP A 395 1.26 -35.64 3.99
N ASP A 396 0.86 -34.42 4.40
CA ASP A 396 -0.38 -34.16 5.16
C ASP A 396 -1.38 -33.37 4.31
N LYS A 397 -2.20 -34.12 3.56
CA LYS A 397 -3.25 -33.58 2.70
C LYS A 397 -4.30 -32.76 3.45
N GLU A 398 -4.54 -33.04 4.73
CA GLU A 398 -5.54 -32.31 5.50
C GLU A 398 -4.99 -30.95 5.96
N ALA A 399 -3.71 -30.90 6.38
CA ALA A 399 -3.02 -29.65 6.64
C ALA A 399 -2.87 -28.80 5.37
N GLN A 400 -2.46 -29.42 4.25
CA GLN A 400 -2.37 -28.77 2.94
C GLN A 400 -3.71 -28.14 2.53
N GLN A 401 -4.81 -28.88 2.66
CA GLN A 401 -6.15 -28.38 2.35
C GLN A 401 -6.53 -27.18 3.22
N ARG A 402 -6.29 -27.25 4.55
CA ARG A 402 -6.59 -26.13 5.47
C ARG A 402 -5.82 -24.86 5.11
N LEU A 403 -4.54 -24.98 4.79
CA LEU A 403 -3.69 -23.86 4.39
C LEU A 403 -4.17 -23.23 3.07
N LEU A 404 -4.51 -24.05 2.07
CA LEU A 404 -5.03 -23.56 0.79
C LEU A 404 -6.38 -22.85 0.93
N PHE A 405 -7.26 -23.30 1.83
CA PHE A 405 -8.50 -22.57 2.13
C PHE A 405 -8.24 -21.20 2.75
N GLN A 406 -7.31 -21.12 3.70
CA GLN A 406 -6.90 -19.84 4.29
C GLN A 406 -6.26 -18.93 3.22
N ALA A 407 -5.45 -19.49 2.33
CA ALA A 407 -4.85 -18.75 1.21
C ALA A 407 -5.91 -18.20 0.26
N HIS A 408 -6.91 -19.03 -0.11
CA HIS A 408 -8.00 -18.61 -0.98
C HIS A 408 -8.90 -17.56 -0.32
N ALA A 409 -9.14 -17.65 0.98
CA ALA A 409 -9.88 -16.62 1.73
C ALA A 409 -9.12 -15.29 1.77
N ALA A 410 -7.78 -15.33 1.82
CA ALA A 410 -6.93 -14.14 1.80
C ALA A 410 -6.85 -13.47 0.42
N ASP A 411 -6.76 -14.26 -0.66
CA ASP A 411 -6.80 -13.77 -2.03
C ASP A 411 -7.53 -14.77 -2.97
N PRO A 412 -8.84 -14.55 -3.22
CA PRO A 412 -9.61 -15.40 -4.11
C PRO A 412 -9.18 -15.32 -5.58
N THR A 413 -8.45 -14.26 -5.97
CA THR A 413 -8.07 -13.99 -7.36
C THR A 413 -6.76 -14.65 -7.77
N ASN A 414 -6.01 -15.19 -6.81
CA ASN A 414 -4.71 -15.81 -7.06
C ASN A 414 -4.83 -17.13 -7.84
N GLU A 415 -4.37 -17.14 -9.10
CA GLU A 415 -4.46 -18.31 -9.99
C GLU A 415 -3.70 -19.53 -9.47
N ALA A 416 -2.54 -19.34 -8.84
CA ALA A 416 -1.73 -20.45 -8.34
C ALA A 416 -2.40 -21.15 -7.15
N VAL A 417 -2.97 -20.37 -6.22
CA VAL A 417 -3.77 -20.91 -5.11
C VAL A 417 -4.98 -21.67 -5.63
N ARG A 418 -5.67 -21.11 -6.64
CA ARG A 418 -6.83 -21.76 -7.26
C ARG A 418 -6.44 -23.10 -7.89
N HIS A 419 -5.37 -23.13 -8.68
CA HIS A 419 -4.90 -24.35 -9.34
C HIS A 419 -4.57 -25.45 -8.32
N CYS A 420 -3.75 -25.15 -7.31
CA CYS A 420 -3.39 -26.11 -6.27
C CYS A 420 -4.62 -26.58 -5.47
N LEU A 421 -5.56 -25.68 -5.15
CA LEU A 421 -6.78 -26.05 -4.44
C LEU A 421 -7.69 -26.95 -5.29
N VAL A 422 -7.80 -26.71 -6.60
CA VAL A 422 -8.54 -27.59 -7.52
C VAL A 422 -7.92 -28.98 -7.58
N GLU A 423 -6.59 -29.09 -7.64
CA GLU A 423 -5.89 -30.38 -7.63
C GLU A 423 -6.17 -31.16 -6.33
N VAL A 424 -5.98 -30.53 -5.17
CA VAL A 424 -6.20 -31.18 -3.86
C VAL A 424 -7.68 -31.57 -3.68
N LEU A 425 -8.62 -30.70 -4.02
CA LEU A 425 -10.06 -31.01 -3.93
C LEU A 425 -10.47 -32.12 -4.91
N SER A 426 -9.85 -32.19 -6.09
CA SER A 426 -10.10 -33.26 -7.07
C SER A 426 -9.59 -34.64 -6.62
N GLU A 427 -8.50 -34.66 -5.84
CA GLU A 427 -7.96 -35.89 -5.23
C GLU A 427 -8.86 -36.40 -4.09
N VAL A 428 -9.38 -35.49 -3.26
CA VAL A 428 -10.21 -35.81 -2.08
C VAL A 428 -11.68 -36.12 -2.45
N LEU A 429 -12.11 -35.75 -3.66
CA LEU A 429 -13.47 -35.96 -4.16
C LEU A 429 -13.89 -37.45 -4.11
N GLY A 430 -14.98 -37.76 -3.40
CA GLY A 430 -15.55 -39.11 -3.30
C GLY A 430 -15.09 -39.92 -2.08
N VAL A 431 -14.42 -39.28 -1.11
CA VAL A 431 -14.08 -39.89 0.18
C VAL A 431 -15.20 -39.59 1.18
N GLU A 432 -15.89 -40.64 1.64
CA GLU A 432 -17.05 -40.54 2.54
C GLU A 432 -16.80 -39.58 3.72
N GLY A 433 -17.60 -38.51 3.80
CA GLY A 433 -17.61 -37.57 4.93
C GLY A 433 -16.71 -36.34 4.79
N LYS A 434 -15.99 -36.16 3.68
CA LYS A 434 -15.13 -34.98 3.42
C LYS A 434 -15.63 -34.05 2.30
N ASP A 435 -16.82 -34.29 1.76
CA ASP A 435 -17.32 -33.65 0.53
C ASP A 435 -17.99 -32.27 0.73
N GLN A 436 -17.85 -31.64 1.91
CA GLN A 436 -18.48 -30.34 2.22
C GLN A 436 -18.09 -29.20 1.27
N ASN A 437 -17.03 -29.37 0.48
CA ASN A 437 -16.45 -28.35 -0.39
C ASN A 437 -16.65 -28.60 -1.90
N GLU A 438 -17.46 -29.58 -2.30
CA GLU A 438 -17.76 -29.88 -3.72
C GLU A 438 -18.37 -28.65 -4.43
N GLY A 439 -19.19 -27.85 -3.76
CA GLY A 439 -19.74 -26.60 -4.32
C GLY A 439 -18.68 -25.55 -4.69
N LEU A 440 -17.63 -25.41 -3.87
CA LEU A 440 -16.52 -24.50 -4.17
C LEU A 440 -15.69 -25.00 -5.36
N LEU A 441 -15.38 -26.30 -5.39
CA LEU A 441 -14.66 -26.93 -6.52
C LEU A 441 -15.41 -26.70 -7.83
N LEU A 442 -16.73 -26.94 -7.85
CA LEU A 442 -17.56 -26.72 -9.03
C LEU A 442 -17.54 -25.25 -9.45
N THR A 443 -17.63 -24.32 -8.51
CA THR A 443 -17.54 -22.88 -8.79
C THR A 443 -16.23 -22.53 -9.49
N MET A 444 -15.10 -23.02 -8.96
CA MET A 444 -13.77 -22.74 -9.53
C MET A 444 -13.59 -23.32 -10.94
N LEU A 445 -14.05 -24.57 -11.15
CA LEU A 445 -13.98 -25.23 -12.46
C LEU A 445 -14.83 -24.52 -13.52
N PHE A 446 -16.02 -24.05 -13.16
CA PHE A 446 -16.89 -23.32 -14.08
C PHE A 446 -16.39 -21.91 -14.40
N GLU A 447 -15.75 -21.24 -13.46
CA GLU A 447 -15.12 -19.94 -13.71
C GLU A 447 -13.96 -20.04 -14.70
N GLU A 448 -13.14 -21.09 -14.60
CA GLU A 448 -11.92 -21.22 -15.42
C GLU A 448 -12.18 -21.91 -16.76
N HIS A 449 -12.95 -23.00 -16.78
CA HIS A 449 -13.10 -23.86 -17.94
C HIS A 449 -14.51 -23.89 -18.52
N GLN A 450 -15.49 -23.28 -17.84
CA GLN A 450 -16.91 -23.33 -18.16
C GLN A 450 -17.50 -24.75 -18.24
N LYS A 451 -16.77 -25.76 -17.78
CA LYS A 451 -17.15 -27.18 -17.80
C LYS A 451 -16.41 -27.96 -16.73
N VAL A 452 -17.00 -29.06 -16.29
CA VAL A 452 -16.35 -30.01 -15.38
C VAL A 452 -15.57 -31.07 -16.19
N PRO A 453 -14.31 -31.40 -15.84
CA PRO A 453 -13.56 -32.47 -16.49
C PRO A 453 -14.26 -33.83 -16.36
N GLU A 454 -14.32 -34.61 -17.45
CA GLU A 454 -15.03 -35.90 -17.52
C GLU A 454 -14.57 -36.91 -16.46
N ARG A 455 -13.31 -36.83 -16.04
CA ARG A 455 -12.73 -37.71 -15.00
C ARG A 455 -13.33 -37.50 -13.61
N LEU A 456 -13.86 -36.31 -13.34
CA LEU A 456 -14.43 -35.96 -12.03
C LEU A 456 -15.94 -36.22 -11.98
N LEU A 457 -16.62 -36.24 -13.13
CA LEU A 457 -18.07 -36.47 -13.22
C LEU A 457 -18.55 -37.72 -12.48
N PRO A 458 -17.86 -38.88 -12.47
CA PRO A 458 -18.32 -40.05 -11.73
C PRO A 458 -18.20 -39.95 -10.20
N LYS A 459 -17.37 -39.03 -9.70
CA LYS A 459 -17.03 -38.89 -8.28
C LYS A 459 -17.90 -37.87 -7.52
N LEU A 460 -18.70 -37.07 -8.25
CA LEU A 460 -19.55 -36.02 -7.68
C LEU A 460 -20.73 -36.62 -6.88
N GLN A 461 -21.00 -36.12 -5.68
CA GLN A 461 -22.13 -36.54 -4.84
C GLN A 461 -23.35 -35.63 -5.02
N LEU A 462 -23.14 -34.37 -5.44
CA LEU A 462 -24.18 -33.43 -5.85
C LEU A 462 -25.22 -33.12 -4.75
N GLU A 463 -24.74 -32.78 -3.55
CA GLU A 463 -25.65 -32.45 -2.43
C GLU A 463 -26.50 -31.19 -2.73
N PRO A 464 -27.82 -31.21 -2.43
CA PRO A 464 -28.72 -30.09 -2.74
C PRO A 464 -28.33 -28.74 -2.11
N ALA A 465 -27.64 -28.75 -0.97
CA ALA A 465 -27.20 -27.52 -0.29
C ALA A 465 -26.09 -26.80 -1.07
N GLN A 466 -25.20 -27.56 -1.70
CA GLN A 466 -24.06 -27.04 -2.45
C GLN A 466 -24.48 -26.56 -3.85
N LEU A 467 -25.43 -27.26 -4.48
CA LEU A 467 -25.98 -26.85 -5.78
C LEU A 467 -26.64 -25.47 -5.74
N LYS A 468 -27.25 -25.08 -4.61
CA LYS A 468 -27.88 -23.76 -4.43
C LYS A 468 -26.88 -22.59 -4.48
N GLN A 469 -25.60 -22.85 -4.25
CA GLN A 469 -24.55 -21.82 -4.27
C GLN A 469 -24.10 -21.49 -5.70
N LEU A 470 -24.37 -22.38 -6.67
CA LEU A 470 -23.94 -22.25 -8.05
C LEU A 470 -24.92 -21.40 -8.88
N LYS A 471 -24.40 -20.78 -9.94
CA LYS A 471 -25.24 -20.04 -10.89
C LYS A 471 -26.15 -20.99 -11.67
N PRO A 472 -27.42 -20.62 -11.94
CA PRO A 472 -28.35 -21.46 -12.70
C PRO A 472 -27.81 -21.92 -14.06
N THR A 473 -27.09 -21.05 -14.76
CA THR A 473 -26.47 -21.36 -16.06
C THR A 473 -25.41 -22.46 -15.99
N TRP A 474 -24.65 -22.52 -14.89
CA TRP A 474 -23.63 -23.55 -14.68
C TRP A 474 -24.26 -24.89 -14.33
N LEU A 475 -25.34 -24.87 -13.54
CA LEU A 475 -26.10 -26.07 -13.22
C LEU A 475 -26.72 -26.73 -14.47
N VAL A 476 -27.19 -25.94 -15.44
CA VAL A 476 -27.68 -26.48 -16.73
C VAL A 476 -26.58 -27.22 -17.48
N VAL A 477 -25.40 -26.61 -17.61
CA VAL A 477 -24.25 -27.27 -18.28
C VAL A 477 -23.82 -28.54 -17.52
N LEU A 478 -23.78 -28.49 -16.19
CA LEU A 478 -23.47 -29.66 -15.36
C LEU A 478 -24.47 -30.80 -15.58
N ALA A 479 -25.76 -30.49 -15.65
CA ALA A 479 -26.81 -31.47 -15.91
C ALA A 479 -26.65 -32.17 -17.27
N GLU A 480 -26.32 -31.41 -18.31
CA GLU A 480 -26.04 -31.95 -19.64
C GLU A 480 -24.78 -32.84 -19.64
N GLN A 481 -23.72 -32.43 -18.95
CA GLN A 481 -22.50 -33.24 -18.81
C GLN A 481 -22.75 -34.54 -18.05
N LEU A 482 -23.56 -34.52 -16.98
CA LEU A 482 -23.93 -35.72 -16.23
C LEU A 482 -24.78 -36.67 -17.07
N ALA A 483 -25.73 -36.15 -17.85
CA ALA A 483 -26.52 -36.95 -18.78
C ALA A 483 -25.65 -37.61 -19.87
N ALA A 484 -24.67 -36.88 -20.41
CA ALA A 484 -23.69 -37.42 -21.36
C ALA A 484 -22.78 -38.50 -20.73
N ALA A 485 -22.53 -38.41 -19.42
CA ALA A 485 -21.76 -39.39 -18.65
C ALA A 485 -22.60 -40.58 -18.12
N ASN A 486 -23.81 -40.80 -18.64
CA ASN A 486 -24.77 -41.84 -18.21
C ASN A 486 -25.31 -41.68 -16.77
N ARG A 487 -25.19 -40.50 -16.16
CA ARG A 487 -25.76 -40.14 -14.85
C ARG A 487 -27.05 -39.32 -15.01
N SER A 488 -27.97 -39.77 -15.87
CA SER A 488 -29.14 -38.97 -16.29
C SER A 488 -30.13 -38.66 -15.15
N THR A 489 -30.27 -39.53 -14.16
CA THR A 489 -31.16 -39.31 -13.00
C THR A 489 -30.65 -38.17 -12.11
N GLU A 490 -29.35 -38.14 -11.84
CA GLU A 490 -28.72 -37.07 -11.05
C GLU A 490 -28.61 -35.79 -11.87
N GLY A 491 -28.35 -35.89 -13.17
CA GLY A 491 -28.46 -34.77 -14.12
C GLY A 491 -29.84 -34.12 -14.10
N ALA A 492 -30.91 -34.91 -14.06
CA ALA A 492 -32.27 -34.40 -13.92
C ALA A 492 -32.48 -33.66 -12.58
N CYS A 493 -31.94 -34.17 -11.47
CA CYS A 493 -31.98 -33.48 -10.17
C CYS A 493 -31.25 -32.13 -10.19
N VAL A 494 -30.06 -32.06 -10.81
CA VAL A 494 -29.32 -30.81 -10.98
C VAL A 494 -30.09 -29.83 -11.87
N ALA A 495 -30.71 -30.30 -12.94
CA ALA A 495 -31.56 -29.48 -13.81
C ALA A 495 -32.80 -28.94 -13.06
N ILE A 496 -33.44 -29.73 -12.19
CA ILE A 496 -34.54 -29.23 -11.34
C ILE A 496 -34.05 -28.12 -10.42
N ALA A 497 -32.90 -28.28 -9.78
CA ALA A 497 -32.32 -27.24 -8.93
C ALA A 497 -32.03 -25.95 -9.73
N ALA A 498 -31.53 -26.07 -10.96
CA ALA A 498 -31.33 -24.95 -11.88
C ALA A 498 -32.66 -24.25 -12.26
N ALA A 499 -33.70 -25.03 -12.54
CA ALA A 499 -35.02 -24.51 -12.90
C ALA A 499 -35.65 -23.72 -11.75
N GLN A 500 -35.59 -24.26 -10.52
CA GLN A 500 -36.03 -23.58 -9.31
C GLN A 500 -35.25 -22.27 -9.06
N ALA A 501 -33.94 -22.28 -9.31
CA ALA A 501 -33.12 -21.08 -9.17
C ALA A 501 -33.43 -20.02 -10.25
N HIS A 502 -33.71 -20.42 -11.49
CA HIS A 502 -34.20 -19.52 -12.54
C HIS A 502 -35.57 -18.92 -12.20
N GLU A 503 -36.46 -19.71 -11.62
CA GLU A 503 -37.77 -19.24 -11.15
C GLU A 503 -37.64 -18.23 -10.01
N ALA A 504 -36.79 -18.51 -9.02
CA ALA A 504 -36.47 -17.58 -7.94
C ALA A 504 -35.86 -16.26 -8.46
N ALA A 505 -35.08 -16.31 -9.53
CA ALA A 505 -34.54 -15.13 -10.22
C ALA A 505 -35.57 -14.42 -11.12
N GLY A 506 -36.81 -14.93 -11.23
CA GLY A 506 -37.89 -14.36 -12.04
C GLY A 506 -37.78 -14.66 -13.54
N ASN A 507 -36.81 -15.47 -13.98
CA ASN A 507 -36.61 -15.80 -15.38
C ASN A 507 -37.41 -17.05 -15.78
N LYS A 508 -38.72 -16.84 -16.00
CA LYS A 508 -39.69 -17.91 -16.26
C LYS A 508 -39.42 -18.71 -17.55
N GLU A 509 -38.88 -18.07 -18.59
CA GLU A 509 -38.58 -18.74 -19.86
C GLU A 509 -37.40 -19.71 -19.71
N ALA A 510 -36.33 -19.28 -19.03
CA ALA A 510 -35.21 -20.17 -18.71
C ALA A 510 -35.66 -21.33 -17.82
N ALA A 511 -36.45 -21.06 -16.77
CA ALA A 511 -36.99 -22.10 -15.89
C ALA A 511 -37.81 -23.15 -16.67
N GLN A 512 -38.64 -22.72 -17.64
CA GLN A 512 -39.38 -23.63 -18.53
C GLN A 512 -38.48 -24.55 -19.33
N GLN A 513 -37.48 -23.98 -20.00
CA GLN A 513 -36.54 -24.75 -20.82
C GLN A 513 -35.77 -25.76 -19.96
N THR A 514 -35.38 -25.36 -18.74
CA THR A 514 -34.67 -26.23 -17.82
C THR A 514 -35.55 -27.36 -17.23
N TYR A 515 -36.83 -27.10 -16.92
CA TYR A 515 -37.76 -28.17 -16.51
C TYR A 515 -38.01 -29.19 -17.63
N ILE A 516 -38.10 -28.72 -18.88
CA ILE A 516 -38.20 -29.60 -20.05
C ILE A 516 -36.93 -30.46 -20.20
N LEU A 517 -35.76 -29.85 -20.01
CA LEU A 517 -34.47 -30.55 -20.01
C LEU A 517 -34.44 -31.65 -18.94
N ALA A 518 -34.82 -31.32 -17.70
CA ALA A 518 -34.88 -32.28 -16.59
C ALA A 518 -35.82 -33.45 -16.90
N TYR A 519 -37.02 -33.17 -17.44
CA TYR A 519 -37.98 -34.20 -17.85
C TYR A 519 -37.48 -35.05 -19.02
N GLY A 520 -36.68 -34.48 -19.92
CA GLY A 520 -36.01 -35.19 -21.00
C GLY A 520 -34.97 -36.18 -20.51
N MET A 521 -34.28 -35.85 -19.41
CA MET A 521 -33.27 -36.69 -18.77
C MET A 521 -33.89 -37.82 -17.91
N ASP A 522 -34.91 -37.50 -17.10
CA ASP A 522 -35.64 -38.47 -16.29
C ASP A 522 -37.15 -38.20 -16.30
N ARG A 523 -37.88 -39.00 -17.10
CA ARG A 523 -39.34 -38.92 -17.21
C ARG A 523 -40.08 -39.44 -15.97
N SER A 524 -39.40 -40.22 -15.12
CA SER A 524 -40.00 -40.79 -13.91
C SER A 524 -39.97 -39.82 -12.73
N ASN A 525 -39.20 -38.73 -12.84
CA ASN A 525 -39.07 -37.72 -11.80
C ASN A 525 -40.35 -36.87 -11.67
N LYS A 526 -40.95 -36.90 -10.48
CA LYS A 526 -42.21 -36.20 -10.18
C LYS A 526 -42.04 -34.68 -10.18
N ASP A 527 -40.89 -34.18 -9.76
CA ASP A 527 -40.65 -32.73 -9.65
C ASP A 527 -40.45 -32.12 -11.05
N ALA A 528 -39.76 -32.83 -11.94
CA ALA A 528 -39.63 -32.44 -13.35
C ALA A 528 -40.99 -32.44 -14.07
N SER A 529 -41.79 -33.50 -13.90
CA SER A 529 -43.12 -33.57 -14.50
C SER A 529 -44.09 -32.53 -13.93
N HIS A 530 -44.06 -32.27 -12.62
CA HIS A 530 -44.84 -31.20 -12.01
C HIS A 530 -44.45 -29.82 -12.55
N GLY A 531 -43.16 -29.50 -12.60
CA GLY A 531 -42.67 -28.22 -13.12
C GLY A 531 -43.10 -27.96 -14.57
N VAL A 532 -43.05 -28.99 -15.44
CA VAL A 532 -43.54 -28.86 -16.83
C VAL A 532 -45.06 -28.61 -16.88
N VAL A 533 -45.86 -29.34 -16.08
CA VAL A 533 -47.32 -29.19 -16.07
C VAL A 533 -47.74 -27.81 -15.53
N GLU A 534 -47.13 -27.38 -14.43
CA GLU A 534 -47.38 -26.08 -13.82
C GLU A 534 -47.06 -24.96 -14.82
N MET A 535 -45.91 -25.03 -15.50
CA MET A 535 -45.55 -24.04 -16.50
C MET A 535 -46.44 -24.06 -17.74
N CYS A 536 -46.88 -25.24 -18.21
CA CYS A 536 -47.84 -25.34 -19.30
C CYS A 536 -49.18 -24.69 -18.93
N SER A 537 -49.64 -24.88 -17.68
CA SER A 537 -50.86 -24.26 -17.17
C SER A 537 -50.73 -22.73 -17.12
N ALA A 538 -49.61 -22.21 -16.60
CA ALA A 538 -49.31 -20.79 -16.51
C ALA A 538 -49.20 -20.12 -17.88
N THR A 539 -48.58 -20.80 -18.86
CA THR A 539 -48.46 -20.31 -20.24
C THR A 539 -49.83 -20.27 -20.91
N THR A 540 -50.65 -21.30 -20.72
CA THR A 540 -52.02 -21.35 -21.24
C THR A 540 -52.87 -20.21 -20.69
N GLN A 541 -52.76 -19.94 -19.39
CA GLN A 541 -53.45 -18.81 -18.74
C GLN A 541 -52.97 -17.44 -19.28
N ARG A 542 -51.67 -17.29 -19.56
CA ARG A 542 -51.14 -16.05 -20.14
C ARG A 542 -51.61 -15.85 -21.58
N CYS A 543 -51.65 -16.91 -22.39
CA CYS A 543 -52.19 -16.86 -23.74
C CYS A 543 -53.66 -16.43 -23.73
N SER A 544 -54.49 -17.00 -22.87
CA SER A 544 -55.90 -16.62 -22.77
C SER A 544 -56.09 -15.16 -22.31
N GLN A 545 -55.25 -14.67 -21.40
CA GLN A 545 -55.25 -13.25 -21.00
C GLN A 545 -54.87 -12.32 -22.16
N LEU A 546 -53.81 -12.66 -22.92
CA LEU A 546 -53.39 -11.88 -24.08
C LEU A 546 -54.45 -11.90 -25.19
N GLU A 547 -55.14 -13.01 -25.39
CA GLU A 547 -56.26 -13.10 -26.31
C GLU A 547 -57.42 -12.19 -25.87
N ALA A 548 -57.77 -12.18 -24.58
CA ALA A 548 -58.79 -11.29 -24.04
C ALA A 548 -58.41 -9.81 -24.18
N GLN A 549 -57.15 -9.45 -23.92
CA GLN A 549 -56.65 -8.08 -24.13
C GLN A 549 -56.71 -7.68 -25.60
N ASN A 550 -56.31 -8.57 -26.53
CA ASN A 550 -56.41 -8.32 -27.96
C ASN A 550 -57.87 -8.14 -28.41
N GLN A 551 -58.80 -8.91 -27.86
CA GLN A 551 -60.23 -8.72 -28.12
C GLN A 551 -60.71 -7.36 -27.60
N GLN A 552 -60.33 -6.96 -26.39
CA GLN A 552 -60.69 -5.65 -25.83
C GLN A 552 -60.14 -4.50 -26.68
N LEU A 553 -58.88 -4.57 -27.11
CA LEU A 553 -58.27 -3.59 -27.99
C LEU A 553 -58.99 -3.52 -29.34
N ARG A 554 -59.41 -4.66 -29.92
CA ARG A 554 -60.21 -4.69 -31.15
C ARG A 554 -61.56 -3.98 -30.98
N VAL A 555 -62.23 -4.17 -29.85
CA VAL A 555 -63.49 -3.48 -29.54
C VAL A 555 -63.27 -1.97 -29.39
N GLN A 556 -62.20 -1.56 -28.70
CA GLN A 556 -61.83 -0.14 -28.58
C GLN A 556 -61.50 0.50 -29.93
N LEU A 557 -60.80 -0.20 -30.81
CA LEU A 557 -60.52 0.30 -32.16
C LEU A 557 -61.81 0.44 -32.99
N ALA A 558 -62.74 -0.51 -32.86
CA ALA A 558 -64.03 -0.44 -33.54
C ALA A 558 -64.87 0.75 -33.05
N SER A 559 -64.93 1.01 -31.74
CA SER A 559 -65.66 2.16 -31.19
C SER A 559 -65.02 3.48 -31.61
N LEU A 560 -63.69 3.56 -31.62
CA LEU A 560 -62.97 4.74 -32.08
C LEU A 560 -63.25 5.01 -33.57
N ALA A 561 -63.23 3.98 -34.42
CA ALA A 561 -63.57 4.11 -35.84
C ALA A 561 -65.00 4.64 -36.06
N GLU A 562 -65.95 4.22 -35.22
CA GLU A 562 -67.32 4.74 -35.25
C GLU A 562 -67.40 6.21 -34.82
N THR A 563 -66.64 6.62 -33.80
CA THR A 563 -66.58 8.03 -33.39
C THR A 563 -65.97 8.93 -34.46
N VAL A 564 -64.90 8.47 -35.13
CA VAL A 564 -64.28 9.19 -36.25
C VAL A 564 -65.28 9.35 -37.39
N SER A 565 -66.03 8.28 -37.73
CA SER A 565 -67.07 8.34 -38.76
C SER A 565 -68.17 9.35 -38.41
N ARG A 566 -68.60 9.41 -37.15
CA ARG A 566 -69.58 10.41 -36.68
C ARG A 566 -69.05 11.84 -36.76
N LEU A 567 -67.81 12.06 -36.34
CA LEU A 567 -67.16 13.38 -36.42
C LEU A 567 -67.00 13.84 -37.87
N ASP A 568 -66.65 12.94 -38.79
CA ASP A 568 -66.53 13.28 -40.22
C ASP A 568 -67.88 13.77 -40.80
N VAL A 569 -68.99 13.12 -40.43
CA VAL A 569 -70.34 13.57 -40.81
C VAL A 569 -70.65 14.96 -40.24
N GLN A 570 -70.32 15.23 -38.97
CA GLN A 570 -70.56 16.55 -38.36
C GLN A 570 -69.74 17.66 -39.03
N VAL A 571 -68.48 17.40 -39.38
CA VAL A 571 -67.62 18.36 -40.08
C VAL A 571 -68.22 18.71 -41.46
N ARG A 572 -68.75 17.72 -42.19
CA ARG A 572 -69.41 17.95 -43.48
C ARG A 572 -70.68 18.79 -43.36
N GLN A 573 -71.39 18.72 -42.24
CA GLN A 573 -72.62 19.50 -42.01
C GLN A 573 -72.33 20.96 -41.62
N GLN A 574 -71.21 21.25 -40.95
CA GLN A 574 -70.87 22.61 -40.49
C GLN A 574 -70.23 23.51 -41.56
N LYS A 575 -69.57 22.94 -42.58
CA LYS A 575 -68.95 23.71 -43.66
C LYS A 575 -69.85 23.66 -44.89
N GLY A 576 -70.60 24.72 -45.16
CA GLY A 576 -71.51 24.83 -46.30
C GLY A 576 -70.88 24.39 -47.65
N ASN A 577 -71.68 23.73 -48.48
CA ASN A 577 -71.31 23.10 -49.76
C ASN A 577 -70.70 24.10 -50.78
N LEU A 578 -69.42 24.44 -50.62
CA LEU A 578 -68.60 24.91 -51.74
C LEU A 578 -68.20 23.70 -52.58
N PRO A 579 -68.33 23.74 -53.92
CA PRO A 579 -67.92 22.63 -54.76
C PRO A 579 -66.43 22.34 -54.55
N VAL A 580 -66.16 21.12 -54.08
CA VAL A 580 -64.82 20.58 -53.91
C VAL A 580 -64.45 19.91 -55.22
N ALA A 581 -63.55 20.52 -55.98
CA ALA A 581 -63.14 19.97 -57.26
C ALA A 581 -61.63 20.14 -57.46
N SER A 582 -60.97 19.08 -57.91
CA SER A 582 -59.58 19.09 -58.37
C SER A 582 -59.42 19.76 -59.73
N SER A 583 -60.52 19.93 -60.49
CA SER A 583 -60.57 20.64 -61.76
C SER A 583 -61.81 21.53 -61.81
N VAL A 584 -61.64 22.81 -62.13
CA VAL A 584 -62.74 23.77 -62.28
C VAL A 584 -62.70 24.37 -63.67
N GLU A 585 -63.79 24.18 -64.42
CA GLU A 585 -64.07 24.80 -65.72
C GLU A 585 -65.09 25.93 -65.55
N TRP A 586 -64.70 27.13 -65.95
CA TRP A 586 -65.55 28.31 -66.00
C TRP A 586 -65.84 28.68 -67.46
N ASP A 587 -67.12 28.54 -67.83
CA ASP A 587 -67.62 28.96 -69.15
C ASP A 587 -67.68 30.49 -69.24
N VAL A 588 -66.95 31.05 -70.21
CA VAL A 588 -66.88 32.48 -70.51
C VAL A 588 -67.35 32.82 -71.93
N SER A 589 -67.97 31.86 -72.61
CA SER A 589 -68.45 32.00 -74.01
C SER A 589 -69.46 33.13 -74.22
N SER A 590 -70.17 33.52 -73.15
CA SER A 590 -71.13 34.61 -73.13
C SER A 590 -70.52 36.00 -72.86
N LEU A 591 -69.21 36.07 -72.64
CA LEU A 591 -68.51 37.32 -72.32
C LEU A 591 -68.23 38.13 -73.60
N ASP A 592 -68.80 39.34 -73.69
CA ASP A 592 -68.50 40.27 -74.79
C ASP A 592 -67.11 40.90 -74.62
N VAL A 593 -66.12 40.32 -75.30
CA VAL A 593 -64.70 40.71 -75.20
C VAL A 593 -64.44 42.12 -75.76
N SER A 594 -65.32 42.64 -76.63
CA SER A 594 -65.15 43.96 -77.27
C SER A 594 -65.26 45.12 -76.26
N GLN A 595 -65.98 44.91 -75.16
CA GLN A 595 -66.18 45.91 -74.10
C GLN A 595 -65.00 46.04 -73.13
N PHE A 596 -64.05 45.10 -73.18
CA PHE A 596 -62.90 45.10 -72.28
C PHE A 596 -61.76 45.93 -72.85
N VAL A 597 -61.22 46.83 -72.02
CA VAL A 597 -59.93 47.48 -72.29
C VAL A 597 -58.81 46.84 -71.46
N LYS A 598 -57.56 47.04 -71.90
CA LYS A 598 -56.38 46.54 -71.19
C LYS A 598 -56.41 46.97 -69.71
N GLY A 599 -56.23 46.00 -68.82
CA GLY A 599 -56.30 46.19 -67.36
C GLY A 599 -57.65 45.83 -66.73
N GLN A 600 -58.72 45.65 -67.49
CA GLN A 600 -60.01 45.19 -66.96
C GLN A 600 -60.06 43.65 -66.85
N SER A 601 -60.73 43.15 -65.81
CA SER A 601 -60.85 41.71 -65.52
C SER A 601 -62.25 41.28 -65.15
N LYS A 602 -62.53 40.00 -65.35
CA LYS A 602 -63.68 39.28 -64.79
C LYS A 602 -63.20 38.20 -63.81
N GLU A 603 -63.96 38.01 -62.74
CA GLU A 603 -63.69 36.98 -61.72
C GLU A 603 -64.70 35.83 -61.83
N SER A 604 -64.23 34.60 -61.56
CA SER A 604 -65.07 33.40 -61.49
C SER A 604 -65.83 33.32 -60.16
N PRO A 605 -66.85 32.45 -60.06
CA PRO A 605 -67.35 31.97 -58.77
C PRO A 605 -66.23 31.38 -57.91
N ARG A 606 -66.40 31.40 -56.60
CA ARG A 606 -65.43 30.86 -55.64
C ARG A 606 -65.64 29.34 -55.45
N PHE A 607 -64.55 28.62 -55.25
CA PHE A 607 -64.51 27.16 -55.08
C PHE A 607 -63.44 26.74 -54.06
N ASN A 608 -63.50 25.49 -53.58
CA ASN A 608 -62.57 24.98 -52.58
C ASN A 608 -61.48 24.12 -53.22
N LEU A 609 -60.21 24.45 -53.00
CA LEU A 609 -59.08 23.75 -53.61
C LEU A 609 -58.92 22.34 -53.03
N ALA A 610 -59.26 21.30 -53.80
CA ALA A 610 -58.92 19.89 -53.52
C ALA A 610 -59.09 19.45 -52.05
N SER A 611 -60.25 19.79 -51.47
CA SER A 611 -60.64 19.46 -50.08
C SER A 611 -59.82 20.13 -48.98
N SER A 612 -58.89 21.03 -49.32
CA SER A 612 -58.00 21.70 -48.36
C SER A 612 -58.71 22.69 -47.43
N GLY A 613 -59.95 23.08 -47.74
CA GLY A 613 -60.64 24.14 -47.01
C GLY A 613 -60.26 25.55 -47.47
N VAL A 614 -59.41 25.68 -48.49
CA VAL A 614 -58.93 26.95 -49.02
C VAL A 614 -59.83 27.42 -50.14
N GLU A 615 -60.44 28.60 -49.96
CA GLU A 615 -61.29 29.23 -50.96
C GLU A 615 -60.43 29.91 -52.05
N ALA A 616 -60.76 29.65 -53.32
CA ALA A 616 -60.06 30.17 -54.49
C ALA A 616 -61.01 30.64 -55.60
N TRP A 617 -60.54 31.53 -56.46
CA TRP A 617 -61.24 31.98 -57.66
C TRP A 617 -60.27 32.43 -58.76
N LEU A 618 -60.73 32.40 -60.01
CA LEU A 618 -59.95 32.80 -61.18
C LEU A 618 -60.23 34.27 -61.52
N LYS A 619 -59.17 34.98 -61.93
CA LYS A 619 -59.23 36.36 -62.40
C LYS A 619 -58.65 36.46 -63.80
N PHE A 620 -59.53 36.65 -64.77
CA PHE A 620 -59.22 36.63 -66.20
C PHE A 620 -59.29 38.04 -66.80
N TYR A 621 -58.29 38.41 -67.60
CA TYR A 621 -58.16 39.71 -68.28
C TYR A 621 -58.09 39.46 -69.79
N PRO A 622 -59.21 39.58 -70.53
CA PRO A 622 -59.30 39.22 -71.94
C PRO A 622 -58.35 40.03 -72.84
N LYS A 623 -58.13 41.32 -72.55
CA LYS A 623 -57.19 42.20 -73.30
C LYS A 623 -55.84 42.41 -72.57
N GLY A 624 -55.54 41.57 -71.58
CA GLY A 624 -54.31 41.65 -70.80
C GLY A 624 -54.41 42.54 -69.57
N ASP A 625 -53.61 42.23 -68.54
CA ASP A 625 -53.41 43.10 -67.38
C ASP A 625 -52.68 44.39 -67.78
N GLN A 626 -52.69 45.42 -66.92
CA GLN A 626 -52.03 46.71 -67.18
C GLN A 626 -50.57 46.53 -67.61
N ALA A 627 -49.86 45.61 -66.95
CA ALA A 627 -48.46 45.33 -67.20
C ALA A 627 -48.20 44.30 -68.33
N ALA A 628 -49.24 43.75 -68.96
CA ALA A 628 -49.13 42.74 -70.03
C ALA A 628 -48.63 43.34 -71.34
N THR A 629 -48.00 42.51 -72.17
CA THR A 629 -47.59 42.91 -73.53
C THR A 629 -48.84 43.14 -74.38
N ALA A 630 -48.81 44.12 -75.29
CA ALA A 630 -49.93 44.39 -76.19
C ALA A 630 -50.32 43.12 -76.97
N GLY A 631 -51.62 42.84 -77.09
CA GLY A 631 -52.13 41.64 -77.75
C GLY A 631 -52.00 40.34 -76.95
N LYS A 632 -51.66 40.39 -75.65
CA LYS A 632 -51.64 39.19 -74.77
C LYS A 632 -52.70 39.25 -73.68
N ALA A 633 -53.46 38.16 -73.51
CA ALA A 633 -54.41 37.96 -72.42
C ALA A 633 -53.70 37.48 -71.14
N SER A 634 -54.34 37.71 -69.99
CA SER A 634 -53.78 37.51 -68.65
C SER A 634 -54.70 36.62 -67.82
N LEU A 635 -54.17 35.63 -67.11
CA LEU A 635 -54.97 34.71 -66.28
C LEU A 635 -54.25 34.37 -64.98
N TYR A 636 -55.00 34.45 -63.87
CA TYR A 636 -54.48 34.24 -62.53
C TYR A 636 -55.49 33.52 -61.64
N VAL A 637 -55.00 32.74 -60.68
CA VAL A 637 -55.76 32.23 -59.54
C VAL A 637 -55.49 33.10 -58.31
N ARG A 638 -56.54 33.34 -57.53
CA ARG A 638 -56.50 33.97 -56.20
C ARG A 638 -56.93 32.96 -55.15
N VAL A 639 -56.33 33.08 -53.97
CA VAL A 639 -56.63 32.25 -52.78
C VAL A 639 -56.84 33.11 -51.55
N SER A 640 -57.70 32.65 -50.64
CA SER A 640 -58.07 33.37 -49.42
C SER A 640 -57.01 33.29 -48.31
N THR A 641 -56.15 32.27 -48.32
CA THR A 641 -55.12 32.05 -47.30
C THR A 641 -53.75 31.79 -47.93
N GLN A 642 -52.69 31.86 -47.11
CA GLN A 642 -51.32 31.64 -47.58
C GLN A 642 -51.06 30.16 -47.85
N THR A 643 -51.07 29.76 -49.12
CA THR A 643 -50.93 28.36 -49.54
C THR A 643 -49.92 28.20 -50.66
N TRP A 644 -49.21 27.06 -50.67
CA TRP A 644 -48.45 26.64 -51.82
C TRP A 644 -49.33 25.80 -52.74
N ILE A 645 -49.33 26.13 -54.03
CA ILE A 645 -50.22 25.51 -55.02
C ILE A 645 -49.38 25.08 -56.23
N ASP A 646 -49.57 23.82 -56.62
CA ASP A 646 -49.18 23.27 -57.93
C ASP A 646 -50.45 23.01 -58.73
N CYS A 647 -50.67 23.78 -59.79
CA CYS A 647 -51.84 23.66 -60.65
C CYS A 647 -51.51 23.94 -62.12
N GLU A 648 -52.43 23.63 -63.01
CA GLU A 648 -52.41 24.06 -64.41
C GLU A 648 -53.58 24.99 -64.66
N LEU A 649 -53.29 26.23 -65.02
CA LEU A 649 -54.30 27.16 -65.52
C LEU A 649 -54.51 26.90 -67.00
N PHE A 650 -55.73 27.04 -67.49
CA PHE A 650 -56.02 26.94 -68.91
C PHE A 650 -57.00 28.00 -69.40
N LEU A 651 -56.82 28.34 -70.67
CA LEU A 651 -57.65 29.24 -71.47
C LEU A 651 -57.89 28.52 -72.80
N ASP A 652 -59.11 28.07 -73.02
CA ASP A 652 -59.53 27.17 -74.10
C ASP A 652 -58.57 25.97 -74.22
N HIS A 653 -57.85 25.85 -75.34
CA HIS A 653 -56.90 24.77 -75.59
C HIS A 653 -55.51 25.00 -74.96
N ARG A 654 -55.21 26.21 -74.47
CA ARG A 654 -53.88 26.55 -73.95
C ARG A 654 -53.80 26.27 -72.45
N ARG A 655 -52.83 25.47 -72.02
CA ARG A 655 -52.58 25.15 -70.61
C ARG A 655 -51.19 25.61 -70.20
N LYS A 656 -51.04 26.16 -68.99
CA LYS A 656 -49.75 26.54 -68.42
C LYS A 656 -49.67 26.18 -66.92
N PRO A 657 -48.58 25.53 -66.47
CA PRO A 657 -48.43 25.12 -65.09
C PRO A 657 -48.12 26.32 -64.18
N VAL A 658 -48.58 26.32 -62.94
CA VAL A 658 -48.27 27.32 -61.92
C VAL A 658 -47.82 26.55 -60.68
N LYS A 659 -46.53 26.70 -60.33
CA LYS A 659 -45.93 26.13 -59.12
C LYS A 659 -45.36 27.23 -58.26
N ARG A 660 -46.14 27.74 -57.30
CA ARG A 660 -45.70 28.89 -56.47
C ARG A 660 -46.30 28.86 -55.07
N ARG A 661 -45.52 29.40 -54.12
CA ARG A 661 -46.00 29.74 -52.77
C ARG A 661 -46.71 31.10 -52.82
N ALA A 662 -47.90 31.21 -52.25
CA ALA A 662 -48.45 32.51 -51.91
C ALA A 662 -47.65 33.09 -50.74
N THR A 663 -47.19 34.33 -50.87
CA THR A 663 -46.60 35.12 -49.79
C THR A 663 -47.43 36.39 -49.61
N GLU A 664 -47.48 36.88 -48.37
CA GLU A 664 -48.29 38.01 -47.94
C GLU A 664 -48.10 39.23 -48.87
N GLY A 665 -49.21 39.79 -49.37
CA GLY A 665 -49.20 40.93 -50.31
C GLY A 665 -49.25 40.62 -51.81
N SER A 666 -49.19 39.34 -52.24
CA SER A 666 -49.34 38.93 -53.65
C SER A 666 -50.22 37.67 -53.79
N TYR A 667 -51.52 37.79 -53.50
CA TYR A 667 -52.54 36.73 -53.65
C TYR A 667 -52.94 36.45 -55.11
N ARG A 668 -52.01 36.57 -56.06
CA ARG A 668 -52.26 36.46 -57.50
C ARG A 668 -51.18 35.60 -58.15
N HIS A 669 -51.54 34.39 -58.56
CA HIS A 669 -50.61 33.42 -59.15
C HIS A 669 -51.06 33.05 -60.54
N GLY A 670 -50.18 33.16 -61.53
CA GLY A 670 -50.54 32.93 -62.92
C GLY A 670 -49.65 33.70 -63.88
N TYR A 671 -50.18 33.98 -65.06
CA TYR A 671 -49.41 34.53 -66.17
C TYR A 671 -49.96 35.86 -66.63
N ARG A 672 -49.04 36.84 -66.64
CA ARG A 672 -49.24 38.15 -67.26
C ARG A 672 -49.46 38.05 -68.77
N ASN A 673 -48.71 37.17 -69.44
CA ASN A 673 -48.87 36.88 -70.86
C ASN A 673 -49.27 35.41 -71.00
N PHE A 674 -50.54 35.10 -70.73
CA PHE A 674 -51.05 33.73 -70.76
C PHE A 674 -51.20 33.22 -72.20
N GLY A 675 -51.87 33.98 -73.07
CA GLY A 675 -52.09 33.66 -74.48
C GLY A 675 -52.31 34.91 -75.32
N ASP A 676 -52.55 34.75 -76.62
CA ASP A 676 -52.91 35.86 -77.50
C ASP A 676 -54.33 36.35 -77.19
N THR A 677 -54.59 37.65 -77.37
CA THR A 677 -55.96 38.19 -77.28
C THR A 677 -56.79 37.64 -78.43
N ALA A 678 -57.98 37.11 -78.13
CA ALA A 678 -58.96 36.66 -79.11
C ALA A 678 -60.21 37.52 -79.02
N ASP A 679 -61.06 37.47 -80.05
CA ASP A 679 -62.35 38.16 -80.05
C ASP A 679 -63.42 37.38 -79.27
N LYS A 680 -63.18 36.09 -79.01
CA LYS A 680 -64.03 35.22 -78.19
C LYS A 680 -63.17 34.20 -77.43
N TYR A 681 -63.63 33.84 -76.24
CA TYR A 681 -63.08 32.77 -75.40
C TYR A 681 -64.23 31.87 -74.96
N ASP A 682 -64.02 30.56 -74.88
CA ASP A 682 -65.07 29.62 -74.49
C ASP A 682 -64.92 29.19 -73.02
N LYS A 683 -63.71 28.79 -72.61
CA LYS A 683 -63.45 28.22 -71.28
C LYS A 683 -62.19 28.75 -70.62
N VAL A 684 -62.29 29.04 -69.33
CA VAL A 684 -61.17 29.36 -68.45
C VAL A 684 -61.19 28.38 -67.29
N GLY A 685 -60.05 27.88 -66.84
CA GLY A 685 -60.08 26.98 -65.69
C GLY A 685 -58.75 26.69 -65.04
N ILE A 686 -58.81 25.80 -64.05
CA ILE A 686 -57.68 25.34 -63.24
C ILE A 686 -57.79 23.85 -62.97
N ILE A 687 -56.65 23.16 -63.04
CA ILE A 687 -56.49 21.76 -62.62
C ILE A 687 -55.45 21.73 -61.50
N VAL A 688 -55.85 21.35 -60.30
CA VAL A 688 -55.01 21.35 -59.10
C VAL A 688 -54.34 19.98 -58.95
N LYS A 689 -53.01 19.97 -58.83
CA LYS A 689 -52.21 18.76 -58.62
C LYS A 689 -51.82 18.57 -57.16
N GLN A 690 -51.45 19.66 -56.48
CA GLN A 690 -51.01 19.58 -55.09
C GLN A 690 -51.26 20.91 -54.37
N VAL A 691 -51.66 20.82 -53.09
CA VAL A 691 -51.84 21.98 -52.21
C VAL A 691 -51.12 21.71 -50.89
N GLU A 692 -50.32 22.66 -50.42
CA GLU A 692 -49.71 22.63 -49.09
C GLU A 692 -50.14 23.87 -48.28
N LEU A 693 -50.65 23.64 -47.07
CA LEU A 693 -51.04 24.68 -46.12
C LEU A 693 -49.82 25.16 -45.33
N SER A 694 -49.64 26.48 -45.23
CA SER A 694 -48.51 27.05 -44.48
C SER A 694 -48.67 26.79 -42.98
N GLY A 695 -47.72 26.06 -42.37
CA GLY A 695 -47.64 25.85 -40.91
C GLY A 695 -48.08 24.49 -40.36
N SER A 696 -48.73 23.63 -41.17
CA SER A 696 -49.22 22.33 -40.68
C SER A 696 -48.43 21.10 -41.16
N GLY A 697 -47.47 21.28 -42.08
CA GLY A 697 -46.69 20.17 -42.66
C GLY A 697 -47.51 19.16 -43.49
N LEU A 698 -48.83 19.35 -43.56
CA LEU A 698 -49.77 18.51 -44.29
C LEU A 698 -49.71 18.79 -45.79
N LYS A 699 -49.27 17.78 -46.54
CA LYS A 699 -49.29 17.77 -48.01
C LYS A 699 -50.52 17.02 -48.48
N LEU A 700 -51.44 17.72 -49.13
CA LEU A 700 -52.57 17.09 -49.81
C LEU A 700 -52.18 16.88 -51.27
N LEU A 701 -51.82 15.63 -51.59
CA LEU A 701 -51.63 15.18 -52.96
C LEU A 701 -53.02 14.90 -53.54
N VAL A 702 -53.33 15.57 -54.64
CA VAL A 702 -54.60 15.39 -55.35
C VAL A 702 -54.33 14.34 -56.42
N SER A 703 -54.82 13.12 -56.19
CA SER A 703 -54.71 12.00 -57.13
C SER A 703 -55.51 12.26 -58.40
#